data_AF-A0A7C4MQT6-F1
#
_entry.id   AF-A0A7C4MQT6-F1
#
_cell.length_a   1.000
_cell.length_b   1.000
_cell.length_c   1.000
_cell.angle_alpha   90.00
_cell.angle_beta   90.00
_cell.angle_gamma   90.00
#
_symmetry.space_group_name_H-M   'P 1'
#
loop_
_entity.id
_entity.type
_entity.pdbx_description
1 polymer ?
#
loop_
_entity_poly.entity_id
_entity_poly.type
_entity_poly.pdbx_seq_one_letter_code
_entity_poly.pdbx_strand_id
1 'polypeptide(L)'
;MRDKNDGILHYVPGFVLCIVLGWMALQWDQSIHKWQKNFQESEKILKASQGDGGVFPSYTQYREEKEKKYQEELSAFERGDMKEKPKKPYLLLEKDYAFIAATKEIPFKFRFGERMIQFQLTYVAVLLLGGMLIRNVIGLPKIFQPGAVIARPVIKPGIILLGGYYLWSNLLKVGIFALLLVLVFILGTTILVSVLGKRLKQDDGLMGVMAAGTGICGVSAAVAVAPVVNAKPRDFFYAVGTILLFGTVALFTFPYIGKALGMTEPVFGAWVGTAILNTAQLVAAATWYGHDSLLTANIINIVRVGFIPFVVIFCIWFYVIKQATSGDEKGKIHTWQVIKEKFPLFILGFFTMVTLNEFGVFTEDHRTIFGKQFLQIFFAIGFAGVGLNIAFEDLKKAGIVLWEMGVAVVGGCCGTTPDHIRALAQAIGGRPVAPRRAPAVTARKSAPGAAAGPRAGNPVRELMKSDRFLVSVEIRADRRSALEGIIAGASSIAAAGADLFDVPDNPAATVGRDAMVVAARLQSALGRPAFPHKSVVQANLLQLHSSLIGCWDLGLRAVLAVTGDPPSLGHLAGMARLVTDIKSSVELLRLIRELRNGRMINGEEIGDPPDLCAGCAVGQPTPQQLSWLKKKVEAGAEFAFSQPIFDVDTFLRLKDGTDGLGLRVFPGLMPLTSRRGAESLASGRVPGVRVPEQVVEQFRRYDAPADQRKLGLDLARDLAARMIEDGASGIYLIMPFGRGCYEETASLVSHIRKVASSKTASPR
;
A
#
# COMPACT_ATOMS: atom_id res chain seq x y z
N MET A 1 30.48 2.59 -12.26
CA MET A 1 31.94 2.44 -12.14
C MET A 1 32.58 3.81 -12.33
N ARG A 2 33.01 4.47 -11.25
CA ARG A 2 33.94 5.62 -11.26
C ARG A 2 34.58 5.68 -9.86
N ASP A 3 35.90 5.83 -9.88
CA ASP A 3 36.90 5.94 -8.81
C ASP A 3 37.06 4.78 -7.82
N LYS A 4 38.00 3.90 -8.19
CA LYS A 4 38.53 2.78 -7.40
C LYS A 4 39.93 3.08 -6.80
N ASN A 5 40.30 4.36 -6.68
CA ASN A 5 41.62 4.77 -6.15
C ASN A 5 41.57 5.70 -4.93
N ASP A 6 40.40 5.96 -4.35
CA ASP A 6 40.33 6.63 -3.05
C ASP A 6 40.65 5.59 -1.97
N GLY A 7 41.88 5.62 -1.44
CA GLY A 7 42.34 4.75 -0.37
C GLY A 7 41.44 4.81 0.87
N ILE A 8 41.64 3.88 1.81
CA ILE A 8 40.87 3.74 3.08
C ILE A 8 40.60 5.10 3.77
N LEU A 9 41.50 6.06 3.61
CA LEU A 9 41.40 7.47 4.01
C LEU A 9 40.07 8.16 3.65
N HIS A 10 39.42 7.82 2.53
CA HIS A 10 38.15 8.44 2.12
C HIS A 10 36.95 8.06 3.03
N TYR A 11 37.06 6.95 3.77
CA TYR A 11 36.02 6.54 4.73
C TYR A 11 36.26 7.09 6.14
N VAL A 12 37.49 7.50 6.45
CA VAL A 12 37.91 7.90 7.80
C VAL A 12 37.08 9.06 8.35
N PRO A 13 36.86 10.19 7.64
CA PRO A 13 36.18 11.35 8.20
C PRO A 13 34.76 11.02 8.66
N GLY A 14 33.98 10.35 7.82
CA GLY A 14 32.60 9.96 8.15
C GLY A 14 32.50 8.93 9.27
N PHE A 15 33.47 8.02 9.34
CA PHE A 15 33.52 7.01 10.38
C PHE A 15 33.88 7.62 11.74
N VAL A 16 34.87 8.54 11.76
CA VAL A 16 35.23 9.32 12.95
C VAL A 16 34.06 10.17 13.43
N LEU A 17 33.30 10.78 12.53
CA LEU A 17 32.07 11.50 12.90
C LEU A 17 31.07 10.58 13.62
N CYS A 18 30.87 9.35 13.15
CA CYS A 18 30.00 8.38 13.80
C CYS A 18 30.52 7.98 15.20
N ILE A 19 31.84 7.87 15.38
CA ILE A 19 32.47 7.63 16.69
C ILE A 19 32.20 8.79 17.63
N VAL A 20 32.41 10.03 17.19
CA VAL A 20 32.22 11.23 18.02
C VAL A 20 30.76 11.37 18.44
N LEU A 21 29.82 11.27 17.49
CA LEU A 21 28.39 11.31 17.80
C LEU A 21 28.00 10.17 18.74
N GLY A 22 28.50 8.96 18.48
CA GLY A 22 28.32 7.79 19.33
C GLY A 22 28.78 8.06 20.76
N TRP A 23 29.99 8.58 20.93
CA TRP A 23 30.55 8.93 22.23
C TRP A 23 29.72 10.01 22.95
N MET A 24 29.33 11.09 22.26
CA MET A 24 28.48 12.14 22.81
C MET A 24 27.14 11.58 23.30
N ALA A 25 26.52 10.69 22.53
CA ALA A 25 25.26 10.07 22.91
C ALA A 25 25.40 9.14 24.13
N LEU A 26 26.55 8.47 24.29
CA LEU A 26 26.84 7.68 25.49
C LEU A 26 27.07 8.57 26.72
N GLN A 27 27.73 9.72 26.57
CA GLN A 27 27.87 10.70 27.65
C GLN A 27 26.51 11.28 28.09
N TRP A 28 25.63 11.53 27.11
CA TRP A 28 24.25 11.92 27.34
C TRP A 28 23.50 10.87 28.17
N ASP A 29 23.58 9.60 27.79
CA ASP A 29 22.93 8.49 28.48
C ASP A 29 23.41 8.35 29.94
N GLN A 30 24.72 8.45 30.17
CA GLN A 30 25.31 8.43 31.51
C GLN A 30 24.83 9.60 32.37
N SER A 31 24.76 10.81 31.79
CA SER A 31 24.33 12.03 32.48
C SER A 31 22.87 11.94 32.92
N ILE A 32 22.00 11.45 32.04
CA ILE A 32 20.58 11.28 32.34
C ILE A 32 20.34 10.23 33.44
N HIS A 33 21.00 9.07 33.37
CA HIS A 33 20.86 8.06 34.42
C HIS A 33 21.38 8.57 35.78
N LYS A 34 22.44 9.39 35.78
CA LYS A 34 22.92 10.05 37.00
C LYS A 34 21.89 11.02 37.55
N TRP A 35 21.28 11.86 36.70
CA TRP A 35 20.24 12.79 37.10
C TRP A 35 18.97 12.09 37.60
N GLN A 36 18.60 10.94 37.04
CA GLN A 36 17.49 10.13 37.54
C GLN A 36 17.76 9.57 38.94
N LYS A 37 18.95 9.03 39.19
CA LYS A 37 19.33 8.58 40.54
C LYS A 37 19.29 9.73 41.54
N ASN A 38 19.79 10.89 41.14
CA ASN A 38 19.69 12.11 41.95
C ASN A 38 18.23 12.50 42.20
N PHE A 39 17.35 12.41 41.19
CA PHE A 39 15.93 12.69 41.33
C PHE A 39 15.26 11.77 42.38
N GLN A 40 15.45 10.45 42.24
CA GLN A 40 14.88 9.45 43.16
C GLN A 40 15.38 9.63 44.59
N GLU A 41 16.67 9.96 44.75
CA GLU A 41 17.24 10.24 46.07
C GLU A 41 16.69 11.56 46.65
N SER A 42 16.50 12.57 45.81
CA SER A 42 15.88 13.85 46.22
C SER A 42 14.45 13.65 46.71
N GLU A 43 13.64 12.82 46.03
CA GLU A 43 12.29 12.48 46.48
C GLU A 43 12.26 11.79 47.84
N LYS A 44 13.21 10.88 48.09
CA LYS A 44 13.31 10.18 49.39
C LYS A 44 13.62 11.15 50.53
N ILE A 45 14.54 12.07 50.31
CA ILE A 45 14.93 13.09 51.29
C ILE A 45 13.74 14.02 51.58
N LEU A 46 13.05 14.50 50.54
CA LEU A 46 11.86 15.34 50.70
C LEU A 46 10.75 14.63 51.48
N LYS A 47 10.45 13.36 51.15
CA LYS A 47 9.44 12.56 51.86
C LYS A 47 9.81 12.32 53.33
N ALA A 48 11.07 12.04 53.63
CA ALA A 48 11.54 11.88 55.01
C ALA A 48 11.37 13.19 55.83
N SER A 49 11.72 14.34 55.23
CA SER A 49 11.58 15.63 55.91
C SER A 49 10.14 16.06 56.19
N GLN A 50 9.15 15.53 55.44
CA GLN A 50 7.72 15.83 55.67
C GLN A 50 7.18 15.20 56.95
N GLY A 51 7.78 14.11 57.44
CA GLY A 51 7.41 13.46 58.71
C GLY A 51 7.95 14.20 59.95
N ASP A 52 9.12 14.83 59.84
CA ASP A 52 9.84 15.50 60.94
C ASP A 52 9.58 17.02 60.98
N GLY A 53 8.36 17.46 60.63
CA GLY A 53 7.99 18.89 60.67
C GLY A 53 8.73 19.78 59.67
N GLY A 54 9.37 19.22 58.64
CA GLY A 54 10.06 19.96 57.58
C GLY A 54 11.49 20.36 57.90
N VAL A 55 12.10 19.79 58.94
CA VAL A 55 13.50 20.00 59.33
C VAL A 55 14.40 19.04 58.53
N PHE A 56 15.44 19.56 57.89
CA PHE A 56 16.43 18.76 57.16
C PHE A 56 17.68 18.57 58.04
N PRO A 57 18.22 17.34 58.14
CA PRO A 57 19.49 17.12 58.83
C PRO A 57 20.65 17.83 58.11
N SER A 58 21.77 18.03 58.80
CA SER A 58 22.98 18.55 58.13
C SER A 58 23.48 17.54 57.10
N TYR A 59 24.21 17.99 56.08
CA TYR A 59 24.76 17.07 55.07
C TYR A 59 25.66 15.99 55.69
N THR A 60 26.39 16.33 56.75
CA THR A 60 27.23 15.40 57.51
C THR A 60 26.37 14.32 58.19
N GLN A 61 25.26 14.70 58.83
CA GLN A 61 24.32 13.77 59.45
C GLN A 61 23.65 12.86 58.41
N TYR A 62 23.18 13.43 57.28
CA TYR A 62 22.62 12.66 56.16
C TYR A 62 23.59 11.58 55.66
N ARG A 63 24.88 11.94 55.52
CA ARG A 63 25.92 11.00 55.06
C ARG A 63 26.20 9.93 56.11
N GLU A 64 26.35 10.32 57.38
CA GLU A 64 26.66 9.40 58.48
C GLU A 64 25.52 8.40 58.73
N GLU A 65 24.26 8.83 58.68
CA GLU A 65 23.10 7.94 58.82
C GLU A 65 23.05 6.89 57.70
N LYS A 66 23.30 7.32 56.47
CA LYS A 66 23.34 6.43 55.29
C LYS A 66 24.49 5.43 55.38
N GLU A 67 25.67 5.87 55.82
CA GLU A 67 26.83 5.00 55.98
C GLU A 67 26.62 4.03 57.14
N LYS A 68 26.10 4.51 58.28
CA LYS A 68 25.78 3.68 59.45
C LYS A 68 24.77 2.58 59.08
N LYS A 69 23.69 2.93 58.39
CA LYS A 69 22.70 1.96 57.90
C LYS A 69 23.31 0.93 56.96
N TYR A 70 24.20 1.36 56.06
CA TYR A 70 24.92 0.44 55.17
C TYR A 70 25.85 -0.50 55.95
N GLN A 71 26.57 -0.02 56.96
CA GLN A 71 27.42 -0.85 57.81
C GLN A 71 26.60 -1.86 58.62
N GLU A 72 25.46 -1.45 59.17
CA GLU A 72 24.53 -2.35 59.88
C GLU A 72 23.99 -3.45 58.95
N GLU A 73 23.55 -3.10 57.74
CA GLU A 73 23.12 -4.08 56.73
C GLU A 73 24.28 -5.00 56.29
N LEU A 74 25.51 -4.46 56.19
CA LEU A 74 26.68 -5.24 55.79
C LEU A 74 27.06 -6.25 56.87
N SER A 75 27.05 -5.85 58.14
CA SER A 75 27.25 -6.74 59.27
C SER A 75 26.14 -7.81 59.36
N ALA A 76 24.89 -7.46 59.06
CA ALA A 76 23.79 -8.43 58.99
C ALA A 76 23.99 -9.46 57.86
N PHE A 77 24.50 -9.04 56.71
CA PHE A 77 24.89 -9.95 55.62
C PHE A 77 26.06 -10.87 56.03
N GLU A 78 27.11 -10.33 56.67
CA GLU A 78 28.27 -11.11 57.14
C GLU A 78 27.90 -12.15 58.21
N ARG A 79 26.87 -11.88 59.02
CA ARG A 79 26.30 -12.83 59.99
C ARG A 79 25.36 -13.86 59.37
N GLY A 80 25.01 -13.73 58.09
CA GLY A 80 24.09 -14.62 57.38
C GLY A 80 22.60 -14.31 57.56
N ASP A 81 22.26 -13.20 58.23
CA ASP A 81 20.86 -12.73 58.41
C ASP A 81 20.25 -12.24 57.08
N MET A 82 21.10 -11.79 56.15
CA MET A 82 20.72 -11.35 54.81
C MET A 82 21.35 -12.26 53.74
N LYS A 83 20.56 -12.62 52.72
CA LYS A 83 21.03 -13.45 51.60
C LYS A 83 21.83 -12.68 50.55
N GLU A 84 21.68 -11.36 50.49
CA GLU A 84 22.31 -10.51 49.48
C GLU A 84 23.18 -9.42 50.11
N LYS A 85 24.36 -9.21 49.54
CA LYS A 85 25.28 -8.16 49.99
C LYS A 85 24.66 -6.78 49.73
N PRO A 86 24.53 -5.91 50.74
CA PRO A 86 23.99 -4.57 50.54
C PRO A 86 24.89 -3.76 49.61
N LYS A 87 24.29 -2.83 48.86
CA LYS A 87 25.01 -1.93 47.95
C LYS A 87 25.39 -0.66 48.68
N LYS A 88 26.58 -0.13 48.38
CA LYS A 88 27.02 1.16 48.92
C LYS A 88 25.94 2.23 48.70
N PRO A 89 25.68 3.09 49.70
CA PRO A 89 24.61 4.06 49.64
C PRO A 89 24.90 5.09 48.53
N TYR A 90 23.85 5.44 47.77
CA TYR A 90 23.93 6.54 46.81
C TYR A 90 23.78 7.86 47.57
N LEU A 91 24.79 8.71 47.49
CA LEU A 91 24.83 10.02 48.15
C LEU A 91 24.68 11.13 47.12
N LEU A 92 23.80 12.09 47.40
CA LEU A 92 23.77 13.35 46.65
C LEU A 92 25.07 14.12 46.90
N LEU A 93 25.47 14.94 45.92
CA LEU A 93 26.54 15.92 46.14
C LEU A 93 26.07 16.96 47.16
N GLU A 94 26.98 17.42 48.02
CA GLU A 94 26.71 18.41 49.07
C GLU A 94 25.97 19.64 48.55
N LYS A 95 26.41 20.20 47.42
CA LYS A 95 25.75 21.34 46.77
C LYS A 95 24.30 21.07 46.35
N ASP A 96 24.01 19.85 45.92
CA ASP A 96 22.68 19.46 45.44
C ASP A 96 21.77 19.16 46.64
N TYR A 97 22.32 18.59 47.71
CA TYR A 97 21.62 18.42 49.00
C TYR A 97 21.27 19.77 49.62
N ALA A 98 22.23 20.69 49.71
CA ALA A 98 22.03 22.03 50.25
C ALA A 98 20.96 22.82 49.48
N PHE A 99 20.93 22.69 48.15
CA PHE A 99 19.88 23.28 47.33
C PHE A 99 18.49 22.75 47.70
N ILE A 100 18.34 21.44 47.87
CA ILE A 100 17.05 20.80 48.20
C ILE A 100 16.62 21.19 49.61
N ALA A 101 17.53 21.18 50.58
CA ALA A 101 17.24 21.58 51.95
C ALA A 101 16.80 23.04 52.05
N ALA A 102 17.39 23.93 51.25
CA ALA A 102 17.06 25.36 51.24
C ALA A 102 15.75 25.67 50.50
N THR A 103 15.54 25.08 49.32
CA THR A 103 14.41 25.43 48.42
C THR A 103 13.20 24.53 48.60
N LYS A 104 13.36 23.37 49.25
CA LYS A 104 12.37 22.28 49.31
C LYS A 104 11.90 21.81 47.92
N GLU A 105 12.67 22.11 46.87
CA GLU A 105 12.39 21.74 45.49
C GLU A 105 13.49 20.87 44.91
N ILE A 106 13.11 20.02 43.95
CA ILE A 106 14.06 19.21 43.20
C ILE A 106 14.68 20.06 42.06
N PRO A 107 16.01 20.12 41.92
CA PRO A 107 16.69 20.83 40.84
C PRO A 107 16.13 20.49 39.45
N PHE A 108 16.00 21.50 38.58
CA PHE A 108 15.47 21.30 37.21
C PHE A 108 16.22 20.20 36.45
N LYS A 109 17.55 20.15 36.53
CA LYS A 109 18.37 19.11 35.89
C LYS A 109 17.97 17.67 36.27
N PHE A 110 17.50 17.45 37.50
CA PHE A 110 17.05 16.13 37.96
C PHE A 110 15.67 15.80 37.42
N ARG A 111 14.73 16.77 37.47
CA ARG A 111 13.40 16.68 36.82
C ARG A 111 13.52 16.47 35.31
N PHE A 112 14.46 17.16 34.68
CA PHE A 112 14.75 17.03 33.26
C PHE A 112 15.27 15.63 32.94
N GLY A 113 16.27 15.14 33.68
CA GLY A 113 16.78 13.78 33.52
C GLY A 113 15.69 12.71 33.65
N GLU A 114 14.84 12.83 34.67
CA GLU A 114 13.69 11.94 34.86
C GLU A 114 12.72 11.98 33.66
N ARG A 115 12.33 13.18 33.21
CA ARG A 115 11.46 13.35 32.03
C ARG A 115 12.06 12.78 30.76
N MET A 116 13.36 12.96 30.52
CA MET A 116 14.01 12.43 29.31
C MET A 116 14.02 10.89 29.29
N ILE A 117 14.11 10.24 30.46
CA ILE A 117 13.95 8.79 30.58
C ILE A 117 12.50 8.38 30.36
N GLN A 118 11.53 9.14 30.89
CA GLN A 118 10.10 8.89 30.61
C GLN A 118 9.81 8.97 29.10
N PHE A 119 10.41 9.93 28.38
CA PHE A 119 10.31 10.05 26.92
C PHE A 119 11.20 9.07 26.14
N GLN A 120 11.93 8.17 26.81
CA GLN A 120 12.76 7.14 26.19
C GLN A 120 13.85 7.70 25.25
N LEU A 121 14.39 8.89 25.54
CA LEU A 121 15.48 9.54 24.80
C LEU A 121 16.86 8.93 25.14
N THR A 122 16.95 7.62 24.93
CA THR A 122 18.17 6.82 25.03
C THR A 122 19.22 7.26 24.02
N TYR A 123 20.49 6.91 24.24
CA TYR A 123 21.56 7.17 23.25
C TYR A 123 21.21 6.68 21.84
N VAL A 124 20.51 5.54 21.71
CA VAL A 124 20.06 5.01 20.41
C VAL A 124 19.06 5.96 19.75
N ALA A 125 18.04 6.41 20.49
CA ALA A 125 17.03 7.34 19.97
C ALA A 125 17.67 8.69 19.57
N VAL A 126 18.59 9.21 20.38
CA VAL A 126 19.32 10.45 20.10
C VAL A 126 20.19 10.32 18.85
N LEU A 127 20.89 9.21 18.67
CA LEU A 127 21.73 8.99 17.48
C LEU A 127 20.92 8.86 16.20
N LEU A 128 19.77 8.19 16.28
CA LEU A 128 18.89 8.01 15.14
C LEU A 128 18.16 9.30 14.76
N LEU A 129 17.47 9.92 15.72
CA LEU A 129 16.71 11.14 15.49
C LEU A 129 17.62 12.34 15.26
N GLY A 130 18.69 12.46 16.05
CA GLY A 130 19.70 13.49 15.91
C GLY A 130 20.50 13.34 14.61
N GLY A 131 20.91 12.11 14.26
CA GLY A 131 21.56 11.84 12.98
C GLY A 131 20.67 12.17 11.78
N MET A 132 19.39 11.80 11.86
CA MET A 132 18.37 12.18 10.87
C MET A 132 18.19 13.69 10.82
N LEU A 133 18.11 14.39 11.95
CA LEU A 133 17.99 15.85 12.00
C LEU A 133 19.23 16.53 11.38
N ILE A 134 20.45 16.09 11.74
CA ILE A 134 21.72 16.61 11.21
C ILE A 134 21.78 16.44 9.69
N ARG A 135 21.50 15.24 9.18
CA ARG A 135 21.50 14.93 7.74
C ARG A 135 20.58 15.86 6.95
N ASN A 136 19.56 16.41 7.59
CA ASN A 136 18.46 17.07 6.91
C ASN A 136 18.32 18.57 7.14
N VAL A 137 18.73 19.06 8.31
CA VAL A 137 18.73 20.49 8.63
C VAL A 137 20.07 21.11 8.23
N ILE A 138 21.16 20.43 8.56
CA ILE A 138 22.52 20.93 8.33
C ILE A 138 23.08 20.36 7.01
N GLY A 139 22.65 19.15 6.64
CA GLY A 139 23.23 18.40 5.54
C GLY A 139 24.48 17.64 5.97
N LEU A 140 24.79 16.54 5.27
CA LEU A 140 26.04 15.79 5.50
C LEU A 140 27.02 16.06 4.33
N PRO A 141 28.10 16.82 4.54
CA PRO A 141 29.10 17.09 3.50
C PRO A 141 29.61 15.80 2.85
N LYS A 142 29.93 15.84 1.55
CA LYS A 142 30.30 14.65 0.76
C LYS A 142 31.44 13.83 1.38
N ILE A 143 32.37 14.49 2.08
CA ILE A 143 33.52 13.86 2.75
C ILE A 143 33.11 12.91 3.90
N PHE A 144 31.94 13.12 4.52
CA PHE A 144 31.47 12.31 5.65
C PHE A 144 30.51 11.19 5.23
N GLN A 145 29.97 11.21 4.02
CA GLN A 145 28.97 10.23 3.57
C GLN A 145 29.51 8.79 3.47
N PRO A 146 30.68 8.53 2.85
CA PRO A 146 31.21 7.17 2.71
C PRO A 146 31.45 6.50 4.08
N GLY A 147 32.05 7.26 5.01
CA GLY A 147 32.32 6.79 6.38
C GLY A 147 31.06 6.49 7.19
N ALA A 148 29.99 7.28 7.03
CA ALA A 148 28.71 7.02 7.68
C ALA A 148 28.03 5.74 7.15
N VAL A 149 28.21 5.41 5.86
CA VAL A 149 27.67 4.16 5.27
C VAL A 149 28.36 2.93 5.84
N ILE A 150 29.70 2.96 5.95
CA ILE A 150 30.46 1.81 6.48
C ILE A 150 30.36 1.65 8.00
N ALA A 151 29.81 2.63 8.71
CA ALA A 151 29.55 2.52 10.14
C ALA A 151 28.35 1.60 10.46
N ARG A 152 27.36 1.44 9.56
CA ARG A 152 26.14 0.66 9.84
C ARG A 152 26.40 -0.81 10.21
N PRO A 153 27.30 -1.56 9.53
CA PRO A 153 27.60 -2.95 9.87
C PRO A 153 28.32 -3.15 11.21
N VAL A 154 28.81 -2.08 11.86
CA VAL A 154 29.49 -2.12 13.17
C VAL A 154 28.57 -2.62 14.29
N ILE A 155 27.26 -2.63 14.08
CA ILE A 155 26.29 -3.26 14.99
C ILE A 155 26.55 -4.77 15.15
N LYS A 156 27.09 -5.45 14.13
CA LYS A 156 27.27 -6.93 14.13
C LYS A 156 28.23 -7.42 15.24
N PRO A 157 29.44 -6.86 15.42
CA PRO A 157 30.29 -7.14 16.58
C PRO A 157 29.58 -6.96 17.93
N GLY A 158 28.76 -5.92 18.08
CA GLY A 158 27.98 -5.72 19.31
C GLY A 158 27.02 -6.88 19.57
N ILE A 159 26.32 -7.37 18.55
CA ILE A 159 25.44 -8.54 18.68
C ILE A 159 26.23 -9.79 19.10
N ILE A 160 27.42 -10.01 18.58
CA ILE A 160 28.26 -11.16 18.98
C ILE A 160 28.63 -11.06 20.47
N LEU A 161 29.12 -9.90 20.91
CA LEU A 161 29.54 -9.68 22.30
C LEU A 161 28.38 -9.76 23.30
N LEU A 162 27.17 -9.43 22.87
CA LEU A 162 25.97 -9.62 23.67
C LEU A 162 25.78 -11.08 24.11
N GLY A 163 26.29 -12.06 23.35
CA GLY A 163 26.26 -13.48 23.73
C GLY A 163 27.06 -13.78 24.98
N GLY A 164 28.17 -13.06 25.22
CA GLY A 164 29.01 -13.23 26.40
C GLY A 164 28.36 -12.75 27.69
N TYR A 165 27.20 -12.10 27.60
CA TYR A 165 26.39 -11.70 28.76
C TYR A 165 25.38 -12.79 29.17
N TYR A 166 25.03 -13.70 28.27
CA TYR A 166 23.99 -14.71 28.50
C TYR A 166 24.58 -16.09 28.84
N LEU A 167 23.80 -16.90 29.56
CA LEU A 167 24.15 -18.24 30.05
C LEU A 167 23.05 -19.23 29.68
N TRP A 168 23.42 -20.46 29.31
CA TRP A 168 22.50 -21.58 29.05
C TRP A 168 21.82 -22.06 30.34
N SER A 169 22.52 -22.02 31.48
CA SER A 169 21.95 -22.35 32.78
C SER A 169 20.76 -21.45 33.16
N ASN A 170 20.71 -20.21 32.66
CA ASN A 170 19.55 -19.33 32.85
C ASN A 170 18.32 -19.82 32.09
N LEU A 171 18.47 -20.53 30.96
CA LEU A 171 17.36 -21.19 30.25
C LEU A 171 16.79 -22.36 31.06
N LEU A 172 17.65 -23.13 31.73
CA LEU A 172 17.24 -24.30 32.52
C LEU A 172 16.46 -23.93 33.79
N LYS A 173 16.73 -22.74 34.36
CA LYS A 173 16.04 -22.21 35.55
C LYS A 173 14.59 -21.78 35.30
N VAL A 174 14.19 -21.59 34.04
CA VAL A 174 12.88 -21.02 33.66
C VAL A 174 11.74 -22.02 33.86
N GLY A 175 12.06 -23.31 34.00
CA GLY A 175 11.08 -24.38 34.07
C GLY A 175 10.41 -24.65 32.72
N ILE A 176 10.00 -25.90 32.50
CA ILE A 176 9.50 -26.34 31.18
C ILE A 176 8.23 -25.61 30.74
N PHE A 177 7.38 -25.22 31.70
CA PHE A 177 6.13 -24.50 31.45
C PHE A 177 6.36 -23.09 30.89
N ALA A 178 7.25 -22.30 31.49
CA ALA A 178 7.53 -20.96 30.98
C ALA A 178 8.34 -21.02 29.67
N LEU A 179 9.20 -22.03 29.47
CA LEU A 179 9.86 -22.26 28.19
C LEU A 179 8.85 -22.54 27.06
N LEU A 180 7.87 -23.42 27.31
CA LEU A 180 6.80 -23.71 26.34
C LEU A 180 5.96 -22.47 26.05
N LEU A 181 5.60 -21.70 27.07
CA LEU A 181 4.83 -20.46 26.91
C LEU A 181 5.59 -19.44 26.04
N VAL A 182 6.88 -19.26 26.29
CA VAL A 182 7.75 -18.39 25.50
C VAL A 182 7.84 -18.88 24.05
N LEU A 183 8.03 -20.18 23.83
CA LEU A 183 8.10 -20.76 22.49
C LEU A 183 6.80 -20.56 21.70
N VAL A 184 5.66 -20.84 22.32
CA VAL A 184 4.33 -20.65 21.72
C VAL A 184 4.11 -19.18 21.37
N PHE A 185 4.50 -18.26 22.25
CA PHE A 185 4.36 -16.84 22.00
C PHE A 185 5.25 -16.38 20.84
N ILE A 186 6.54 -16.73 20.84
CA ILE A 186 7.49 -16.33 19.79
C ILE A 186 7.05 -16.88 18.43
N LEU A 187 6.80 -18.19 18.34
CA LEU A 187 6.40 -18.82 17.08
C LEU A 187 5.02 -18.34 16.64
N GLY A 188 4.06 -18.28 17.56
CA GLY A 188 2.70 -17.84 17.31
C GLY A 188 2.64 -16.41 16.76
N THR A 189 3.32 -15.46 17.41
CA THR A 189 3.37 -14.07 16.96
C THR A 189 4.13 -13.91 15.65
N THR A 190 5.29 -14.56 15.49
CA THR A 190 6.09 -14.48 14.25
C THR A 190 5.32 -15.05 13.05
N ILE A 191 4.65 -16.19 13.23
CA ILE A 191 3.80 -16.80 12.19
C ILE A 191 2.58 -15.92 11.91
N LEU A 192 1.87 -15.47 12.95
CA LEU A 192 0.67 -14.65 12.82
C LEU A 192 0.96 -13.37 12.05
N VAL A 193 1.97 -12.60 12.46
CA VAL A 193 2.34 -11.34 11.82
C VAL A 193 2.80 -11.60 10.38
N SER A 194 3.54 -12.67 10.11
CA SER A 194 3.98 -13.00 8.76
C SER A 194 2.83 -13.40 7.83
N VAL A 195 1.89 -14.22 8.32
CA VAL A 195 0.69 -14.62 7.57
C VAL A 195 -0.25 -13.44 7.35
N LEU A 196 -0.46 -12.62 8.38
CA LEU A 196 -1.30 -11.43 8.30
C LEU A 196 -0.72 -10.42 7.30
N GLY A 197 0.60 -10.23 7.31
CA GLY A 197 1.31 -9.43 6.32
C GLY A 197 1.05 -9.86 4.88
N LYS A 198 1.13 -11.17 4.62
CA LYS A 198 0.81 -11.75 3.31
C LYS A 198 -0.67 -11.59 2.94
N ARG A 199 -1.60 -11.81 3.88
CA ARG A 199 -3.04 -11.58 3.66
C ARG A 199 -3.36 -10.11 3.36
N LEU A 200 -2.68 -9.19 4.02
CA LEU A 200 -2.82 -7.75 3.85
C LEU A 200 -1.97 -7.19 2.69
N LYS A 201 -1.25 -8.05 1.95
CA LYS A 201 -0.39 -7.70 0.81
C LYS A 201 0.63 -6.59 1.12
N GLN A 202 1.23 -6.65 2.30
CA GLN A 202 2.28 -5.71 2.75
C GLN A 202 3.68 -6.13 2.28
N ASP A 203 4.64 -5.18 2.30
CA ASP A 203 6.03 -5.40 1.89
C ASP A 203 6.73 -6.41 2.82
N ASP A 204 7.40 -7.39 2.22
CA ASP A 204 8.08 -8.48 2.94
C ASP A 204 9.23 -7.99 3.83
N GLY A 205 9.89 -6.90 3.44
CA GLY A 205 10.93 -6.26 4.22
C GLY A 205 10.37 -5.72 5.53
N LEU A 206 9.24 -5.01 5.47
CA LEU A 206 8.54 -4.49 6.65
C LEU A 206 7.97 -5.62 7.53
N MET A 207 7.24 -6.56 6.92
CA MET A 207 6.56 -7.62 7.69
C MET A 207 7.55 -8.60 8.30
N GLY A 208 8.70 -8.85 7.67
CA GLY A 208 9.76 -9.67 8.22
C GLY A 208 10.41 -9.05 9.45
N VAL A 209 10.79 -7.76 9.39
CA VAL A 209 11.36 -7.07 10.57
C VAL A 209 10.32 -6.86 11.67
N MET A 210 9.06 -6.63 11.31
CA MET A 210 7.96 -6.52 12.27
C MET A 210 7.71 -7.86 12.96
N ALA A 211 7.55 -8.96 12.21
CA ALA A 211 7.30 -10.29 12.77
C ALA A 211 8.41 -10.72 13.73
N ALA A 212 9.67 -10.53 13.34
CA ALA A 212 10.82 -10.83 14.19
C ALA A 212 10.89 -9.91 15.42
N GLY A 213 10.66 -8.61 15.22
CA GLY A 213 10.68 -7.62 16.29
C GLY A 213 9.57 -7.85 17.33
N THR A 214 8.35 -8.15 16.89
CA THR A 214 7.21 -8.42 17.76
C THR A 214 7.28 -9.78 18.46
N GLY A 215 7.95 -10.76 17.85
CA GLY A 215 8.09 -12.08 18.45
C GLY A 215 9.15 -12.16 19.53
N ILE A 216 10.21 -11.33 19.46
CA ILE A 216 11.37 -11.43 20.34
C ILE A 216 11.57 -10.12 21.13
N CYS A 217 12.69 -9.41 20.92
CA CYS A 217 13.13 -8.28 21.74
C CYS A 217 13.16 -6.98 20.93
N GLY A 218 12.22 -6.86 19.98
CA GLY A 218 12.07 -5.65 19.19
C GLY A 218 13.26 -5.39 18.29
N VAL A 219 14.11 -4.46 18.72
CA VAL A 219 15.18 -3.87 17.89
C VAL A 219 16.22 -4.91 17.49
N SER A 220 16.72 -5.74 18.41
CA SER A 220 17.80 -6.68 18.09
C SER A 220 17.36 -7.76 17.09
N ALA A 221 16.12 -8.23 17.20
CA ALA A 221 15.54 -9.19 16.26
C ALA A 221 15.25 -8.54 14.90
N ALA A 222 14.74 -7.30 14.89
CA ALA A 222 14.57 -6.52 13.66
C ALA A 222 15.92 -6.30 12.96
N VAL A 223 17.00 -6.00 13.70
CA VAL A 223 18.36 -5.84 13.14
C VAL A 223 18.86 -7.16 12.55
N ALA A 224 18.63 -8.29 13.24
CA ALA A 224 19.06 -9.60 12.77
C ALA A 224 18.35 -10.04 11.48
N VAL A 225 17.06 -9.73 11.35
CA VAL A 225 16.21 -10.13 10.21
C VAL A 225 16.24 -9.12 9.06
N ALA A 226 16.51 -7.84 9.32
CA ALA A 226 16.60 -6.80 8.28
C ALA A 226 17.42 -7.18 7.03
N PRO A 227 18.65 -7.74 7.13
CA PRO A 227 19.41 -8.16 5.95
C PRO A 227 18.82 -9.41 5.26
N VAL A 228 18.10 -10.25 6.00
CA VAL A 228 17.49 -11.49 5.48
C VAL A 228 16.31 -11.17 4.57
N VAL A 229 15.44 -10.28 5.01
CA VAL A 229 14.25 -9.85 4.24
C VAL A 229 14.50 -8.63 3.38
N ASN A 230 15.76 -8.18 3.29
CA ASN A 230 16.17 -7.00 2.55
C ASN A 230 15.35 -5.74 2.91
N ALA A 231 15.16 -5.52 4.22
CA ALA A 231 14.34 -4.42 4.72
C ALA A 231 14.95 -3.06 4.37
N LYS A 232 14.11 -2.15 3.87
CA LYS A 232 14.52 -0.76 3.65
C LYS A 232 14.71 -0.07 5.01
N PRO A 233 15.62 0.91 5.14
CA PRO A 233 15.83 1.63 6.39
C PRO A 233 14.52 2.19 6.97
N ARG A 234 13.65 2.76 6.12
CA ARG A 234 12.32 3.26 6.52
C ARG A 234 11.46 2.20 7.20
N ASP A 235 11.43 0.99 6.65
CA ASP A 235 10.56 -0.09 7.12
C ASP A 235 11.07 -0.65 8.45
N PHE A 236 12.40 -0.73 8.60
CA PHE A 236 13.05 -1.02 9.88
C PHE A 236 12.68 0.01 10.96
N PHE A 237 12.74 1.31 10.64
CA PHE A 237 12.39 2.37 11.60
C PHE A 237 10.92 2.38 11.96
N TYR A 238 10.04 2.14 10.99
CA TYR A 238 8.62 2.05 11.25
C TYR A 238 8.30 0.91 12.22
N ALA A 239 8.93 -0.26 12.03
CA ALA A 239 8.78 -1.39 12.93
C ALA A 239 9.32 -1.09 14.34
N VAL A 240 10.56 -0.58 14.45
CA VAL A 240 11.17 -0.24 15.74
C VAL A 240 10.34 0.83 16.48
N GLY A 241 9.93 1.89 15.78
CA GLY A 241 9.12 2.97 16.37
C GLY A 241 7.77 2.47 16.87
N THR A 242 7.11 1.60 16.11
CA THR A 242 5.83 0.97 16.51
C THR A 242 6.01 0.13 17.77
N ILE A 243 7.04 -0.71 17.81
CA ILE A 243 7.32 -1.59 18.95
C ILE A 243 7.61 -0.78 20.21
N LEU A 244 8.43 0.28 20.10
CA LEU A 244 8.74 1.15 21.23
C LEU A 244 7.50 1.91 21.71
N LEU A 245 6.65 2.40 20.80
CA LEU A 245 5.42 3.10 21.15
C LEU A 245 4.48 2.22 21.98
N PHE A 246 4.14 1.03 21.47
CA PHE A 246 3.27 0.10 22.19
C PHE A 246 3.91 -0.41 23.48
N GLY A 247 5.23 -0.60 23.50
CA GLY A 247 5.96 -0.96 24.72
C GLY A 247 5.89 0.13 25.80
N THR A 248 5.91 1.41 25.42
CA THR A 248 5.71 2.53 26.37
C THR A 248 4.29 2.53 26.92
N VAL A 249 3.28 2.32 26.07
CA VAL A 249 1.89 2.20 26.53
C VAL A 249 1.75 1.03 27.50
N ALA A 250 2.31 -0.14 27.16
CA ALA A 250 2.31 -1.33 28.00
C ALA A 250 2.97 -1.08 29.36
N LEU A 251 4.12 -0.38 29.40
CA LEU A 251 4.81 -0.02 30.63
C LEU A 251 3.91 0.70 31.63
N PHE A 252 3.09 1.66 31.17
CA PHE A 252 2.23 2.43 32.06
C PHE A 252 0.90 1.73 32.36
N THR A 253 0.43 0.87 31.47
CA THR A 253 -0.90 0.24 31.58
C THR A 253 -0.86 -1.11 32.29
N PHE A 254 0.16 -1.93 32.02
CA PHE A 254 0.21 -3.30 32.51
C PHE A 254 0.26 -3.39 34.03
N PRO A 255 1.04 -2.58 34.79
CA PRO A 255 1.04 -2.68 36.25
C PRO A 255 -0.34 -2.49 36.88
N TYR A 256 -1.18 -1.59 36.34
CA TYR A 256 -2.55 -1.41 36.82
C TYR A 256 -3.45 -2.60 36.46
N ILE A 257 -3.31 -3.13 35.24
CA ILE A 257 -4.05 -4.33 34.81
C ILE A 257 -3.66 -5.53 35.68
N GLY A 258 -2.37 -5.74 35.94
CA GLY A 258 -1.88 -6.82 36.80
C GLY A 258 -2.47 -6.75 38.21
N LYS A 259 -2.50 -5.55 38.80
CA LYS A 259 -3.11 -5.33 40.12
C LYS A 259 -4.61 -5.57 40.10
N ALA A 260 -5.32 -5.09 39.08
CA ALA A 260 -6.75 -5.31 38.91
C ALA A 260 -7.12 -6.79 38.75
N LEU A 261 -6.23 -7.58 38.12
CA LEU A 261 -6.39 -9.02 37.95
C LEU A 261 -5.84 -9.84 39.13
N GLY A 262 -5.30 -9.20 40.17
CA GLY A 262 -4.74 -9.88 41.35
C GLY A 262 -3.54 -10.78 41.03
N MET A 263 -2.73 -10.44 40.02
CA MET A 263 -1.59 -11.27 39.62
C MET A 263 -0.50 -11.29 40.68
N THR A 264 0.07 -12.48 40.95
CA THR A 264 1.28 -12.62 41.77
C THR A 264 2.50 -12.05 41.03
N GLU A 265 3.54 -11.62 41.77
CA GLU A 265 4.73 -11.01 41.17
C GLU A 265 5.40 -11.88 40.08
N PRO A 266 5.62 -13.21 40.27
CA PRO A 266 6.22 -14.03 39.23
C PRO A 266 5.34 -14.15 37.98
N VAL A 267 4.01 -14.23 38.15
CA VAL A 267 3.07 -14.31 37.01
C VAL A 267 3.06 -13.01 36.22
N PHE A 268 3.03 -11.88 36.91
CA PHE A 268 3.14 -10.57 36.27
C PHE A 268 4.49 -10.41 35.56
N GLY A 269 5.59 -10.81 36.21
CA GLY A 269 6.92 -10.83 35.62
C GLY A 269 6.98 -11.67 34.36
N ALA A 270 6.31 -12.82 34.34
CA ALA A 270 6.24 -13.66 33.15
C ALA A 270 5.45 -13.01 32.00
N TRP A 271 4.35 -12.35 32.32
CA TRP A 271 3.53 -11.63 31.34
C TRP A 271 4.26 -10.42 30.74
N VAL A 272 4.82 -9.55 31.57
CA VAL A 272 5.61 -8.40 31.09
C VAL A 272 6.87 -8.85 30.36
N GLY A 273 7.51 -9.93 30.84
CA GLY A 273 8.68 -10.56 30.24
C GLY A 273 8.44 -11.03 28.80
N THR A 274 7.22 -11.49 28.50
CA THR A 274 6.81 -11.91 27.15
C THR A 274 6.25 -10.79 26.30
N ALA A 275 5.44 -9.89 26.88
CA ALA A 275 4.68 -8.90 26.13
C ALA A 275 5.41 -7.57 25.89
N ILE A 276 6.31 -7.14 26.79
CA ILE A 276 7.12 -5.93 26.57
C ILE A 276 8.40 -6.32 25.83
N LEU A 277 8.56 -5.76 24.64
CA LEU A 277 9.55 -6.18 23.65
C LEU A 277 10.84 -5.36 23.73
N ASN A 278 10.96 -4.47 24.71
CA ASN A 278 12.14 -3.66 24.96
C ASN A 278 12.62 -3.89 26.39
N THR A 279 13.91 -4.16 26.56
CA THR A 279 14.51 -4.47 27.87
C THR A 279 14.32 -3.35 28.90
N ALA A 280 14.47 -2.08 28.52
CA ALA A 280 14.33 -0.96 29.46
C ALA A 280 12.87 -0.80 29.91
N GLN A 281 11.93 -0.87 28.98
CA GLN A 281 10.49 -0.76 29.29
C GLN A 281 10.01 -1.95 30.14
N LEU A 282 10.51 -3.14 29.84
CA LEU A 282 10.22 -4.38 30.58
C LEU A 282 10.73 -4.27 32.01
N VAL A 283 12.00 -3.91 32.20
CA VAL A 283 12.62 -3.76 33.52
C VAL A 283 11.87 -2.72 34.34
N ALA A 284 11.51 -1.58 33.74
CA ALA A 284 10.76 -0.54 34.43
C ALA A 284 9.36 -1.01 34.87
N ALA A 285 8.59 -1.66 33.99
CA ALA A 285 7.27 -2.19 34.31
C ALA A 285 7.32 -3.30 35.37
N ALA A 286 8.30 -4.22 35.26
CA ALA A 286 8.48 -5.30 36.22
C ALA A 286 8.95 -4.79 37.60
N THR A 287 9.88 -3.84 37.63
CA THR A 287 10.35 -3.21 38.88
C THR A 287 9.24 -2.45 39.59
N TRP A 288 8.33 -1.82 38.83
CA TRP A 288 7.15 -1.17 39.41
C TRP A 288 6.27 -2.19 40.15
N TYR A 289 6.13 -3.39 39.61
CA TYR A 289 5.25 -4.40 40.20
C TYR A 289 5.87 -5.14 41.39
N GLY A 290 7.18 -5.40 41.35
CA GLY A 290 7.90 -5.97 42.49
C GLY A 290 9.25 -6.61 42.12
N HIS A 291 9.97 -7.10 43.13
CA HIS A 291 11.32 -7.63 42.94
C HIS A 291 11.32 -9.00 42.23
N ASP A 292 10.39 -9.89 42.62
CA ASP A 292 10.29 -11.23 42.02
C ASP A 292 9.76 -11.15 40.59
N SER A 293 8.94 -10.13 40.30
CA SER A 293 8.53 -9.79 38.95
C SER A 293 9.72 -9.43 38.07
N LEU A 294 10.67 -8.63 38.58
CA LEU A 294 11.86 -8.23 37.81
C LEU A 294 12.77 -9.43 37.50
N LEU A 295 13.01 -10.29 38.48
CA LEU A 295 13.80 -11.50 38.30
C LEU A 295 13.18 -12.40 37.22
N THR A 296 11.88 -12.65 37.31
CA THR A 296 11.15 -13.50 36.37
C THR A 296 11.13 -12.90 34.96
N ALA A 297 10.86 -11.60 34.85
CA ALA A 297 10.80 -10.91 33.56
C ALA A 297 12.16 -10.91 32.83
N ASN A 298 13.24 -10.68 33.57
CA ASN A 298 14.59 -10.71 33.00
C ASN A 298 14.96 -12.12 32.50
N ILE A 299 14.63 -13.14 33.29
CA ILE A 299 14.86 -14.53 32.93
C ILE A 299 14.13 -14.86 31.62
N ILE A 300 12.82 -14.55 31.51
CA ILE A 300 12.05 -14.77 30.28
C ILE A 300 12.63 -13.99 29.09
N ASN A 301 13.04 -12.73 29.30
CA ASN A 301 13.64 -11.91 28.25
C ASN A 301 14.90 -12.55 27.67
N ILE A 302 15.77 -13.10 28.54
CA ILE A 302 17.00 -13.80 28.14
C ILE A 302 16.65 -15.01 27.26
N VAL A 303 15.71 -15.84 27.71
CA VAL A 303 15.24 -17.01 26.94
C VAL A 303 14.76 -16.57 25.56
N ARG A 304 13.90 -15.56 25.50
CA ARG A 304 13.34 -15.03 24.26
C ARG A 304 14.42 -14.53 23.30
N VAL A 305 15.40 -13.76 23.78
CA VAL A 305 16.55 -13.30 22.98
C VAL A 305 17.36 -14.48 22.41
N GLY A 306 17.52 -15.56 23.17
CA GLY A 306 18.16 -16.79 22.71
C GLY A 306 17.51 -17.42 21.47
N PHE A 307 16.22 -17.15 21.21
CA PHE A 307 15.48 -17.70 20.07
C PHE A 307 15.63 -16.93 18.74
N ILE A 308 16.37 -15.80 18.70
CA ILE A 308 16.64 -15.01 17.47
C ILE A 308 17.01 -15.89 16.26
N PRO A 309 17.99 -16.80 16.35
CA PRO A 309 18.38 -17.67 15.24
C PRO A 309 17.24 -18.51 14.67
N PHE A 310 16.35 -19.03 15.52
CA PHE A 310 15.21 -19.83 15.08
C PHE A 310 14.21 -18.98 14.30
N VAL A 311 13.95 -17.76 14.77
CA VAL A 311 13.11 -16.80 14.05
C VAL A 311 13.75 -16.33 12.74
N VAL A 312 15.07 -16.17 12.71
CA VAL A 312 15.83 -15.86 11.49
C VAL A 312 15.70 -17.00 10.47
N ILE A 313 15.89 -18.26 10.89
CA ILE A 313 15.68 -19.44 10.03
C ILE A 313 14.24 -19.49 9.51
N PHE A 314 13.26 -19.25 10.39
CA PHE A 314 11.86 -19.17 10.00
C PHE A 314 11.61 -18.08 8.94
N CYS A 315 12.19 -16.89 9.11
CA CYS A 315 12.04 -15.79 8.16
C CYS A 315 12.70 -16.12 6.80
N ILE A 316 13.88 -16.78 6.80
CA ILE A 316 14.51 -17.29 5.57
C ILE A 316 13.55 -18.26 4.88
N TRP A 317 13.00 -19.23 5.62
CA TRP A 317 12.08 -20.21 5.05
C TRP A 317 10.80 -19.57 4.49
N PHE A 318 10.15 -18.69 5.27
CA PHE A 318 8.85 -18.12 4.92
C PHE A 318 8.94 -17.07 3.81
N TYR A 319 9.91 -16.16 3.88
CA TYR A 319 10.02 -15.04 2.95
C TYR A 319 10.92 -15.33 1.75
N VAL A 320 11.88 -16.26 1.84
CA VAL A 320 12.82 -16.56 0.75
C VAL A 320 12.49 -17.90 0.09
N ILE A 321 12.49 -19.00 0.86
CA ILE A 321 12.39 -20.36 0.28
C ILE A 321 10.98 -20.69 -0.21
N LYS A 322 9.95 -20.43 0.60
CA LYS A 322 8.54 -20.75 0.27
C LYS A 322 8.04 -20.00 -0.96
N GLN A 323 8.54 -18.78 -1.19
CA GLN A 323 8.18 -17.99 -2.37
C GLN A 323 8.85 -18.54 -3.63
N ALA A 324 10.13 -18.93 -3.54
CA ALA A 324 10.86 -19.48 -4.66
C ALA A 324 10.36 -20.88 -5.10
N THR A 325 9.68 -21.61 -4.21
CA THR A 325 9.05 -22.92 -4.50
C THR A 325 7.58 -22.84 -4.96
N SER A 326 6.96 -21.66 -4.92
CA SER A 326 5.56 -21.45 -5.33
C SER A 326 5.40 -20.96 -6.78
N GLY A 327 6.51 -20.77 -7.50
CA GLY A 327 6.53 -20.50 -8.96
C GLY A 327 6.86 -21.75 -9.79
N ASP A 328 6.71 -21.65 -11.12
CA ASP A 328 6.84 -22.77 -12.09
C ASP A 328 8.22 -23.46 -12.15
N GLU A 329 9.25 -22.96 -11.46
CA GLU A 329 10.55 -23.65 -11.34
C GLU A 329 10.58 -24.63 -10.16
N LYS A 330 9.76 -25.69 -10.23
CA LYS A 330 9.93 -26.85 -9.35
C LYS A 330 11.17 -27.63 -9.76
N GLY A 331 12.28 -27.46 -9.03
CA GLY A 331 13.29 -28.54 -8.99
C GLY A 331 14.77 -28.22 -8.69
N LYS A 332 15.23 -26.98 -8.51
CA LYS A 332 16.69 -26.71 -8.36
C LYS A 332 17.15 -25.90 -7.15
N ILE A 333 16.32 -25.71 -6.13
CA ILE A 333 16.72 -24.93 -4.95
C ILE A 333 17.11 -25.87 -3.80
N HIS A 334 18.41 -26.09 -3.59
CA HIS A 334 18.90 -26.75 -2.39
C HIS A 334 18.63 -25.86 -1.17
N THR A 335 17.59 -26.21 -0.41
CA THR A 335 17.12 -25.48 0.79
C THR A 335 18.26 -25.20 1.79
N TRP A 336 19.15 -26.18 2.00
CA TRP A 336 20.32 -26.05 2.86
C TRP A 336 21.36 -25.07 2.35
N GLN A 337 21.51 -24.92 1.03
CA GLN A 337 22.46 -23.97 0.44
C GLN A 337 21.97 -22.53 0.61
N VAL A 338 20.67 -22.28 0.40
CA VAL A 338 20.06 -20.96 0.62
C VAL A 338 20.15 -20.54 2.09
N ILE A 339 19.92 -21.47 3.02
CA ILE A 339 20.09 -21.20 4.46
C ILE A 339 21.55 -20.84 4.75
N LYS A 340 22.53 -21.61 4.25
CA LYS A 340 23.96 -21.29 4.46
C LYS A 340 24.36 -19.93 3.88
N GLU A 341 23.85 -19.56 2.70
CA GLU A 341 24.19 -18.30 2.04
C GLU A 341 23.52 -17.07 2.67
N LYS A 342 22.31 -17.22 3.22
CA LYS A 342 21.52 -16.11 3.78
C LYS A 342 21.59 -16.00 5.30
N PHE A 343 22.02 -17.06 6.00
CA PHE A 343 22.10 -17.05 7.46
C PHE A 343 23.19 -16.09 7.95
N PRO A 344 22.89 -15.12 8.83
CA PRO A 344 23.87 -14.15 9.27
C PRO A 344 24.93 -14.79 10.18
N LEU A 345 26.19 -14.83 9.72
CA LEU A 345 27.31 -15.47 10.42
C LEU A 345 27.53 -14.94 11.86
N PHE A 346 27.20 -13.67 12.13
CA PHE A 346 27.32 -13.08 13.47
C PHE A 346 26.39 -13.74 14.50
N ILE A 347 25.31 -14.41 14.09
CA ILE A 347 24.43 -15.17 15.00
C ILE A 347 25.14 -16.41 15.53
N LEU A 348 25.99 -17.06 14.72
CA LEU A 348 26.84 -18.16 15.20
C LEU A 348 27.84 -17.63 16.23
N GLY A 349 28.46 -16.49 15.94
CA GLY A 349 29.38 -15.82 16.88
C GLY A 349 28.71 -15.50 18.23
N PHE A 350 27.46 -15.03 18.21
CA PHE A 350 26.68 -14.82 19.43
C PHE A 350 26.59 -16.09 20.27
N PHE A 351 26.17 -17.22 19.69
CA PHE A 351 26.06 -18.47 20.45
C PHE A 351 27.39 -19.05 20.89
N THR A 352 28.45 -18.88 20.09
CA THR A 352 29.80 -19.24 20.53
C THR A 352 30.15 -18.49 21.81
N MET A 353 29.86 -17.19 21.88
CA MET A 353 30.08 -16.41 23.11
C MET A 353 29.20 -16.88 24.28
N VAL A 354 27.93 -17.24 24.06
CA VAL A 354 27.05 -17.80 25.12
C VAL A 354 27.64 -19.11 25.66
N THR A 355 28.06 -20.00 24.77
CA THR A 355 28.63 -21.31 25.16
C THR A 355 29.97 -21.15 25.89
N LEU A 356 30.85 -20.26 25.43
CA LEU A 356 32.10 -19.95 26.13
C LEU A 356 31.83 -19.37 27.52
N ASN A 357 30.81 -18.51 27.65
CA ASN A 357 30.41 -17.97 28.95
C ASN A 357 29.93 -19.08 29.91
N GLU A 358 29.15 -20.04 29.42
CA GLU A 358 28.68 -21.18 30.21
C GLU A 358 29.82 -22.07 30.70
N PHE A 359 30.85 -22.28 29.88
CA PHE A 359 32.06 -23.01 30.27
C PHE A 359 32.97 -22.23 31.25
N GLY A 360 32.54 -21.03 31.70
CA GLY A 360 33.28 -20.23 32.67
C GLY A 360 34.50 -19.51 32.08
N VAL A 361 34.61 -19.41 30.75
CA VAL A 361 35.72 -18.72 30.08
C VAL A 361 35.74 -17.22 30.42
N PHE A 362 34.59 -16.65 30.81
CA PHE A 362 34.46 -15.22 31.12
C PHE A 362 34.23 -14.97 32.61
N THR A 363 35.13 -14.20 33.23
CA THR A 363 34.98 -13.66 34.58
C THR A 363 33.89 -12.57 34.61
N GLU A 364 33.45 -12.16 35.81
CA GLU A 364 32.51 -11.03 35.98
C GLU A 364 33.01 -9.74 35.32
N ASP A 365 34.33 -9.51 35.35
CA ASP A 365 34.96 -8.35 34.72
C ASP A 365 34.86 -8.41 33.19
N HIS A 366 35.15 -9.58 32.59
CA HIS A 366 34.97 -9.78 31.16
C HIS A 366 33.51 -9.54 30.73
N ARG A 367 32.55 -10.08 31.48
CA ARG A 367 31.11 -9.89 31.22
C ARG A 367 30.69 -8.43 31.30
N THR A 368 31.22 -7.69 32.27
CA THR A 368 30.96 -6.26 32.43
C THR A 368 31.54 -5.45 31.28
N ILE A 369 32.77 -5.76 30.85
CA ILE A 369 33.45 -5.10 29.73
C ILE A 369 32.69 -5.34 28.42
N PHE A 370 32.28 -6.58 28.13
CA PHE A 370 31.49 -6.90 26.93
C PHE A 370 30.14 -6.19 26.94
N GLY A 371 29.38 -6.30 28.03
CA GLY A 371 27.99 -5.83 28.12
C GLY A 371 27.81 -4.32 28.32
N LYS A 372 28.72 -3.64 29.02
CA LYS A 372 28.60 -2.20 29.29
C LYS A 372 29.49 -1.33 28.43
N GLN A 373 30.68 -1.78 28.03
CA GLN A 373 31.64 -0.89 27.36
C GLN A 373 31.63 -1.14 25.85
N PHE A 374 32.06 -2.32 25.42
CA PHE A 374 32.22 -2.59 23.99
C PHE A 374 30.89 -2.67 23.23
N LEU A 375 29.88 -3.33 23.80
CA LEU A 375 28.54 -3.40 23.21
C LEU A 375 27.98 -2.01 22.91
N GLN A 376 28.02 -1.12 23.91
CA GLN A 376 27.47 0.24 23.80
C GLN A 376 28.20 1.05 22.72
N ILE A 377 29.53 0.94 22.65
CA ILE A 377 30.35 1.62 21.64
C ILE A 377 29.98 1.16 20.23
N PHE A 378 29.95 -0.16 19.99
CA PHE A 378 29.64 -0.70 18.65
C PHE A 378 28.23 -0.34 18.19
N PHE A 379 27.26 -0.38 19.10
CA PHE A 379 25.88 0.03 18.78
C PHE A 379 25.79 1.53 18.55
N ALA A 380 26.46 2.35 19.35
CA ALA A 380 26.45 3.79 19.19
C ALA A 380 27.03 4.22 17.83
N ILE A 381 28.19 3.68 17.44
CA ILE A 381 28.79 3.94 16.11
C ILE A 381 27.84 3.50 14.99
N GLY A 382 27.29 2.30 15.12
CA GLY A 382 26.34 1.72 14.17
C GLY A 382 25.12 2.60 13.95
N PHE A 383 24.42 2.96 15.03
CA PHE A 383 23.21 3.78 14.97
C PHE A 383 23.49 5.22 14.53
N ALA A 384 24.64 5.80 14.87
CA ALA A 384 25.07 7.09 14.32
C ALA A 384 25.16 7.03 12.79
N GLY A 385 25.82 5.99 12.26
CA GLY A 385 25.93 5.75 10.83
C GLY A 385 24.58 5.53 10.15
N VAL A 386 23.66 4.81 10.80
CA VAL A 386 22.31 4.64 10.26
C VAL A 386 21.56 5.97 10.25
N GLY A 387 21.54 6.73 11.35
CA GLY A 387 20.82 8.01 11.49
C GLY A 387 21.28 9.05 10.46
N LEU A 388 22.59 9.24 10.31
CA LEU A 388 23.20 10.21 9.38
C LEU A 388 22.95 9.93 7.90
N ASN A 389 22.42 8.75 7.58
CA ASN A 389 22.13 8.35 6.21
C ASN A 389 20.64 8.48 5.84
N ILE A 390 19.80 8.94 6.77
CA ILE A 390 18.36 9.10 6.54
C ILE A 390 18.12 10.52 6.03
N ALA A 391 17.99 10.71 4.71
CA ALA A 391 17.72 12.01 4.13
C ALA A 391 16.22 12.25 3.86
N PHE A 392 15.70 13.43 4.18
CA PHE A 392 14.44 14.00 3.69
C PHE A 392 14.49 14.16 2.17
N GLU A 393 15.67 14.28 1.57
CA GLU A 393 15.85 14.15 0.14
C GLU A 393 15.51 12.75 -0.39
N ASP A 394 15.59 11.69 0.41
CA ASP A 394 15.08 10.38 0.01
C ASP A 394 13.54 10.36 0.05
N LEU A 395 12.91 11.19 0.87
CA LEU A 395 11.47 11.48 0.83
C LEU A 395 11.11 12.34 -0.41
N LYS A 396 11.93 13.34 -0.75
CA LYS A 396 11.80 14.18 -1.95
C LYS A 396 12.03 13.38 -3.23
N LYS A 397 13.05 12.52 -3.26
CA LYS A 397 13.31 11.56 -4.34
C LYS A 397 12.21 10.53 -4.42
N ALA A 398 11.71 10.01 -3.30
CA ALA A 398 10.53 9.17 -3.32
C ALA A 398 9.32 9.93 -3.89
N GLY A 399 9.13 11.20 -3.53
CA GLY A 399 8.12 12.08 -4.12
C GLY A 399 8.29 12.33 -5.62
N ILE A 400 9.52 12.57 -6.09
CA ILE A 400 9.87 12.74 -7.51
C ILE A 400 9.69 11.41 -8.25
N VAL A 401 10.09 10.29 -7.68
CA VAL A 401 9.89 8.94 -8.24
C VAL A 401 8.39 8.63 -8.33
N LEU A 402 7.60 8.96 -7.31
CA LEU A 402 6.14 8.84 -7.34
C LEU A 402 5.54 9.74 -8.42
N TRP A 403 6.04 10.97 -8.57
CA TRP A 403 5.65 11.88 -9.64
C TRP A 403 6.04 11.35 -11.03
N GLU A 404 7.25 10.81 -11.22
CA GLU A 404 7.72 10.15 -12.45
C GLU A 404 6.89 8.90 -12.78
N MET A 405 6.37 8.22 -11.75
CA MET A 405 5.44 7.09 -11.86
C MET A 405 3.99 7.52 -12.19
N GLY A 406 3.72 8.82 -12.29
CA GLY A 406 2.42 9.38 -12.66
C GLY A 406 1.43 9.51 -11.49
N VAL A 407 1.92 9.53 -10.25
CA VAL A 407 1.08 9.76 -9.07
C VAL A 407 0.66 11.23 -9.02
N ALA A 408 -0.66 11.48 -9.05
CA ALA A 408 -1.23 12.83 -9.09
C ALA A 408 -1.44 13.47 -7.70
N VAL A 409 -1.47 12.67 -6.64
CA VAL A 409 -1.64 13.13 -5.26
C VAL A 409 -0.66 12.38 -4.36
N VAL A 410 0.17 13.13 -3.63
CA VAL A 410 1.09 12.59 -2.63
C VAL A 410 0.81 13.29 -1.30
N GLY A 411 0.40 12.52 -0.29
CA GLY A 411 0.18 12.97 1.08
C GLY A 411 1.01 12.16 2.07
N GLY A 412 1.04 12.58 3.33
CA GLY A 412 1.74 11.88 4.40
C GLY A 412 0.92 11.73 5.67
N CYS A 413 1.28 10.76 6.52
CA CYS A 413 0.62 10.47 7.80
C CYS A 413 1.43 11.02 8.99
N CYS A 414 1.30 10.40 10.17
CA CYS A 414 2.02 10.78 11.39
C CYS A 414 3.53 10.89 11.17
N GLY A 415 4.11 12.07 11.42
CA GLY A 415 5.51 12.40 11.12
C GLY A 415 5.70 13.27 9.87
N THR A 416 4.62 13.60 9.15
CA THR A 416 4.64 14.57 8.04
C THR A 416 4.33 15.97 8.56
N THR A 417 5.31 16.88 8.55
CA THR A 417 5.15 18.27 9.00
C THR A 417 4.73 19.18 7.83
N PRO A 418 4.24 20.40 8.10
CA PRO A 418 4.01 21.41 7.07
C PRO A 418 5.24 21.69 6.19
N ASP A 419 6.44 21.56 6.77
CA ASP A 419 7.70 21.71 6.03
C ASP A 419 7.95 20.53 5.09
N HIS A 420 7.56 19.30 5.47
CA HIS A 420 7.59 18.14 4.57
C HIS A 420 6.65 18.35 3.37
N ILE A 421 5.45 18.88 3.61
CA ILE A 421 4.48 19.19 2.55
C ILE A 421 5.03 20.30 1.65
N ARG A 422 5.59 21.38 2.23
CA ARG A 422 6.14 22.51 1.47
C ARG A 422 7.36 22.11 0.64
N ALA A 423 8.27 21.31 1.19
CA ALA A 423 9.44 20.83 0.47
C ALA A 423 9.06 19.89 -0.68
N LEU A 424 8.06 19.02 -0.47
CA LEU A 424 7.51 18.13 -1.50
C LEU A 424 6.77 18.93 -2.59
N ALA A 425 5.96 19.90 -2.19
CA ALA A 425 5.24 20.81 -3.08
C ALA A 425 6.20 21.72 -3.86
N GLN A 426 7.33 22.15 -3.29
CA GLN A 426 8.36 22.90 -4.02
C GLN A 426 9.17 22.00 -4.97
N ALA A 427 9.37 20.72 -4.61
CA ALA A 427 10.08 19.76 -5.45
C ALA A 427 9.30 19.37 -6.73
N ILE A 428 7.97 19.32 -6.60
CA ILE A 428 7.05 18.86 -7.65
C ILE A 428 6.27 20.04 -8.28
N GLY A 429 6.13 21.14 -7.55
CA GLY A 429 5.32 22.31 -7.92
C GLY A 429 5.73 22.92 -9.25
N GLY A 430 4.73 23.30 -10.03
CA GLY A 430 4.90 23.84 -11.39
C GLY A 430 5.23 22.79 -12.45
N ARG A 431 5.41 21.51 -12.09
CA ARG A 431 5.67 20.44 -13.05
C ARG A 431 4.38 19.68 -13.40
N PRO A 432 4.00 19.56 -14.68
CA PRO A 432 2.87 18.73 -15.08
C PRO A 432 3.13 17.28 -14.66
N VAL A 433 2.13 16.55 -14.14
CA VAL A 433 2.27 15.14 -13.72
C VAL A 433 2.93 14.34 -14.86
N ALA A 434 4.04 13.67 -14.59
CA ALA A 434 4.77 12.96 -15.63
C ALA A 434 3.86 11.89 -16.26
N PRO A 435 3.82 11.79 -17.61
CA PRO A 435 3.08 10.74 -18.25
C PRO A 435 3.68 9.41 -17.84
N ARG A 436 2.89 8.58 -17.14
CA ARG A 436 3.23 7.20 -16.76
C ARG A 436 4.00 6.54 -17.91
N ARG A 437 5.31 6.27 -17.73
CA ARG A 437 6.13 5.60 -18.75
C ARG A 437 5.48 4.25 -19.04
N ALA A 438 5.04 4.05 -20.28
CA ALA A 438 4.71 2.72 -20.76
C ALA A 438 5.95 1.84 -20.52
N PRO A 439 5.80 0.62 -19.98
CA PRO A 439 6.94 -0.27 -19.76
C PRO A 439 7.76 -0.36 -21.04
N ALA A 440 9.09 -0.23 -20.90
CA ALA A 440 10.00 -0.35 -22.02
C ALA A 440 9.84 -1.74 -22.61
N VAL A 441 9.30 -1.76 -23.82
CA VAL A 441 9.06 -2.95 -24.61
C VAL A 441 10.41 -3.50 -25.06
N THR A 442 10.95 -4.45 -24.31
CA THR A 442 12.05 -5.28 -24.78
C THR A 442 11.46 -6.50 -25.48
N ALA A 443 10.85 -6.28 -26.64
CA ALA A 443 10.38 -7.37 -27.48
C ALA A 443 11.60 -8.21 -27.90
N ARG A 444 11.62 -9.50 -27.54
CA ARG A 444 12.47 -10.46 -28.23
C ARG A 444 11.84 -10.63 -29.60
N LYS A 445 12.56 -10.35 -30.69
CA LYS A 445 12.08 -10.70 -32.04
C LYS A 445 11.78 -12.20 -32.05
N SER A 446 10.51 -12.57 -32.06
CA SER A 446 10.08 -13.92 -32.39
C SER A 446 10.44 -14.20 -33.85
N ALA A 447 10.71 -15.47 -34.18
CA ALA A 447 10.84 -15.86 -35.57
C ALA A 447 9.55 -15.46 -36.32
N PRO A 448 9.63 -14.97 -37.57
CA PRO A 448 8.46 -14.58 -38.33
C PRO A 448 7.45 -15.72 -38.33
N GLY A 449 6.28 -15.49 -37.74
CA GLY A 449 5.15 -16.39 -37.92
C GLY A 449 4.86 -16.49 -39.42
N ALA A 450 4.52 -17.69 -39.90
CA ALA A 450 4.14 -17.89 -41.29
C ALA A 450 3.14 -16.80 -41.72
N ALA A 451 3.51 -16.00 -42.72
CA ALA A 451 2.68 -14.90 -43.17
C ALA A 451 1.27 -15.43 -43.48
N ALA A 452 0.27 -14.97 -42.73
CA ALA A 452 -1.12 -15.27 -43.03
C ALA A 452 -1.38 -14.87 -44.49
N GLY A 453 -1.92 -15.79 -45.29
CA GLY A 453 -2.22 -15.56 -46.70
C GLY A 453 -3.18 -14.37 -46.91
N PRO A 454 -3.50 -14.01 -48.16
CA PRO A 454 -4.40 -12.90 -48.47
C PRO A 454 -5.73 -13.08 -47.72
N ARG A 455 -6.02 -12.17 -46.79
CA ARG A 455 -7.25 -12.23 -46.00
C ARG A 455 -8.38 -11.51 -46.75
N ALA A 456 -9.55 -12.13 -46.76
CA ALA A 456 -10.78 -11.46 -47.15
C ALA A 456 -11.02 -10.22 -46.25
N GLY A 457 -11.61 -9.18 -46.81
CA GLY A 457 -11.91 -7.93 -46.09
C GLY A 457 -12.83 -8.15 -44.89
N ASN A 458 -12.74 -7.27 -43.88
CA ASN A 458 -13.67 -7.28 -42.77
C ASN A 458 -15.07 -6.80 -43.23
N PRO A 459 -16.11 -7.65 -43.17
CA PRO A 459 -17.43 -7.31 -43.69
C PRO A 459 -18.13 -6.18 -42.93
N VAL A 460 -17.85 -6.02 -41.62
CA VAL A 460 -18.42 -4.93 -40.83
C VAL A 460 -17.75 -3.60 -41.22
N ARG A 461 -16.44 -3.60 -41.47
CA ARG A 461 -15.75 -2.40 -41.98
C ARG A 461 -16.30 -1.97 -43.34
N GLU A 462 -16.54 -2.92 -44.23
CA GLU A 462 -17.17 -2.63 -45.54
C GLU A 462 -18.57 -2.06 -45.36
N LEU A 463 -19.37 -2.63 -44.45
CA LEU A 463 -20.69 -2.13 -44.11
C LEU A 463 -20.65 -0.69 -43.58
N MET A 464 -19.70 -0.36 -42.70
CA MET A 464 -19.53 1.01 -42.16
C MET A 464 -19.17 2.04 -43.24
N LYS A 465 -18.53 1.60 -44.33
CA LYS A 465 -18.19 2.44 -45.49
C LYS A 465 -19.30 2.54 -46.53
N SER A 466 -20.38 1.76 -46.39
CA SER A 466 -21.47 1.74 -47.36
C SER A 466 -22.45 2.91 -47.20
N ASP A 467 -23.15 3.24 -48.28
CA ASP A 467 -24.22 4.25 -48.28
C ASP A 467 -25.56 3.71 -47.74
N ARG A 468 -25.63 2.43 -47.41
CA ARG A 468 -26.83 1.81 -46.83
C ARG A 468 -27.18 2.51 -45.53
N PHE A 469 -28.47 2.78 -45.32
CA PHE A 469 -28.95 3.27 -44.02
C PHE A 469 -28.92 2.13 -42.99
N LEU A 470 -28.22 2.36 -41.88
CA LEU A 470 -27.94 1.31 -40.88
C LEU A 470 -28.65 1.57 -39.55
N VAL A 471 -29.23 0.53 -38.95
CA VAL A 471 -29.82 0.57 -37.61
C VAL A 471 -29.06 -0.36 -36.68
N SER A 472 -28.37 0.19 -35.68
CA SER A 472 -27.72 -0.57 -34.60
C SER A 472 -28.57 -0.54 -33.35
N VAL A 473 -28.61 -1.63 -32.60
CA VAL A 473 -29.38 -1.72 -31.35
C VAL A 473 -28.50 -2.24 -30.21
N GLU A 474 -28.46 -1.49 -29.11
CA GLU A 474 -27.79 -1.89 -27.88
C GLU A 474 -28.59 -2.97 -27.15
N ILE A 475 -28.04 -4.19 -27.04
CA ILE A 475 -28.62 -5.29 -26.28
C ILE A 475 -27.92 -5.41 -24.94
N ARG A 476 -28.66 -5.24 -23.85
CA ARG A 476 -28.11 -5.32 -22.49
C ARG A 476 -27.83 -6.77 -22.10
N ALA A 477 -26.60 -7.04 -21.70
CA ALA A 477 -26.16 -8.32 -21.13
C ALA A 477 -26.65 -8.50 -19.68
N ASP A 478 -27.97 -8.46 -19.45
CA ASP A 478 -28.53 -8.57 -18.10
C ASP A 478 -28.28 -9.94 -17.48
N ARG A 479 -27.71 -9.94 -16.27
CA ARG A 479 -27.46 -11.17 -15.49
C ARG A 479 -28.72 -11.79 -14.91
N ARG A 480 -29.80 -11.01 -14.74
CA ARG A 480 -31.07 -11.50 -14.17
C ARG A 480 -31.92 -12.24 -15.20
N SER A 481 -31.76 -11.89 -16.48
CA SER A 481 -32.44 -12.53 -17.60
C SER A 481 -31.67 -13.77 -18.07
N ALA A 482 -32.38 -14.83 -18.43
CA ALA A 482 -31.77 -15.99 -19.09
C ALA A 482 -31.22 -15.58 -20.47
N LEU A 483 -30.07 -16.14 -20.86
CA LEU A 483 -29.42 -15.80 -22.14
C LEU A 483 -30.34 -16.07 -23.33
N GLU A 484 -31.05 -17.21 -23.33
CA GLU A 484 -32.01 -17.54 -24.39
C GLU A 484 -33.18 -16.54 -24.47
N GLY A 485 -33.60 -15.97 -23.33
CA GLY A 485 -34.59 -14.89 -23.32
C GLY A 485 -34.08 -13.59 -23.95
N ILE A 486 -32.80 -13.26 -23.72
CA ILE A 486 -32.15 -12.11 -24.36
C ILE A 486 -32.08 -12.31 -25.89
N ILE A 487 -31.71 -13.53 -26.32
CA ILE A 487 -31.65 -13.89 -27.75
C ILE A 487 -33.03 -13.81 -28.38
N ALA A 488 -34.06 -14.40 -27.76
CA ALA A 488 -35.42 -14.36 -28.28
C ALA A 488 -35.95 -12.92 -28.43
N GLY A 489 -35.70 -12.07 -27.43
CA GLY A 489 -36.01 -10.64 -27.50
C GLY A 489 -35.29 -9.94 -28.65
N ALA A 490 -33.98 -10.17 -28.80
CA ALA A 490 -33.20 -9.61 -29.90
C ALA A 490 -33.64 -10.14 -31.28
N SER A 491 -34.12 -11.38 -31.38
CA SER A 491 -34.70 -11.93 -32.62
C SER A 491 -35.91 -11.15 -33.10
N SER A 492 -36.78 -10.70 -32.19
CA SER A 492 -37.92 -9.84 -32.56
C SER A 492 -37.47 -8.49 -33.15
N ILE A 493 -36.40 -7.92 -32.60
CA ILE A 493 -35.78 -6.67 -33.08
C ILE A 493 -35.08 -6.89 -34.43
N ALA A 494 -34.42 -8.03 -34.61
CA ALA A 494 -33.84 -8.41 -35.90
C ALA A 494 -34.94 -8.54 -36.97
N ALA A 495 -36.05 -9.23 -36.67
CA ALA A 495 -37.18 -9.36 -37.58
C ALA A 495 -37.78 -7.98 -37.95
N ALA A 496 -37.80 -7.02 -37.02
CA ALA A 496 -38.23 -5.66 -37.28
C ALA A 496 -37.29 -4.84 -38.19
N GLY A 497 -36.05 -5.31 -38.39
CA GLY A 497 -35.12 -4.77 -39.38
C GLY A 497 -33.80 -4.19 -38.86
N ALA A 498 -33.33 -4.50 -37.64
CA ALA A 498 -32.06 -3.98 -37.11
C ALA A 498 -30.81 -4.63 -37.75
N ASP A 499 -29.87 -3.87 -38.32
CA ASP A 499 -28.70 -4.44 -39.01
C ASP A 499 -27.63 -5.00 -38.08
N LEU A 500 -27.45 -4.34 -36.94
CA LEU A 500 -26.29 -4.48 -36.07
C LEU A 500 -26.74 -4.55 -34.61
N PHE A 501 -25.99 -5.29 -33.80
CA PHE A 501 -26.22 -5.36 -32.36
C PHE A 501 -24.93 -5.11 -31.59
N ASP A 502 -25.00 -4.24 -30.59
CA ASP A 502 -23.89 -3.97 -29.69
C ASP A 502 -24.24 -4.37 -28.26
N VAL A 503 -23.24 -4.81 -27.50
CA VAL A 503 -23.44 -5.33 -26.15
C VAL A 503 -22.55 -4.58 -25.15
N PRO A 504 -23.11 -3.78 -24.23
CA PRO A 504 -22.34 -3.04 -23.25
C PRO A 504 -21.57 -3.90 -22.25
N ASP A 505 -20.35 -3.49 -21.94
CA ASP A 505 -19.46 -4.14 -20.98
C ASP A 505 -19.66 -3.53 -19.59
N ASN A 506 -20.44 -4.24 -18.76
CA ASN A 506 -20.84 -3.85 -17.39
C ASN A 506 -21.15 -2.34 -17.24
N PRO A 507 -22.17 -1.83 -17.95
CA PRO A 507 -22.52 -0.41 -17.92
C PRO A 507 -22.87 0.02 -16.49
N ALA A 508 -22.55 1.27 -16.13
CA ALA A 508 -22.66 1.82 -14.78
C ALA A 508 -21.91 0.98 -13.72
N ALA A 509 -20.80 0.34 -14.13
CA ALA A 509 -20.01 -0.59 -13.32
C ALA A 509 -20.86 -1.68 -12.64
N THR A 510 -21.95 -2.10 -13.30
CA THR A 510 -22.84 -3.14 -12.81
C THR A 510 -22.59 -4.43 -13.57
N VAL A 511 -22.11 -5.45 -12.84
CA VAL A 511 -21.87 -6.80 -13.36
C VAL A 511 -23.09 -7.34 -14.11
N GLY A 512 -22.89 -7.56 -15.41
CA GLY A 512 -23.78 -8.27 -16.32
C GLY A 512 -23.21 -9.63 -16.73
N ARG A 513 -23.78 -10.24 -17.76
CA ARG A 513 -23.15 -11.35 -18.49
C ARG A 513 -21.97 -10.80 -19.30
N ASP A 514 -21.00 -11.65 -19.61
CA ASP A 514 -19.86 -11.25 -20.44
C ASP A 514 -20.33 -10.75 -21.82
N ALA A 515 -19.96 -9.52 -22.17
CA ALA A 515 -20.42 -8.86 -23.39
C ALA A 515 -19.97 -9.57 -24.67
N MET A 516 -18.75 -10.12 -24.69
CA MET A 516 -18.21 -10.85 -25.84
C MET A 516 -18.98 -12.15 -26.05
N VAL A 517 -19.27 -12.88 -24.96
CA VAL A 517 -20.05 -14.13 -25.04
C VAL A 517 -21.48 -13.85 -25.54
N VAL A 518 -22.14 -12.81 -25.01
CA VAL A 518 -23.49 -12.44 -25.45
C VAL A 518 -23.49 -12.00 -26.92
N ALA A 519 -22.51 -11.18 -27.34
CA ALA A 519 -22.38 -10.76 -28.74
C ALA A 519 -22.18 -11.95 -29.69
N ALA A 520 -21.30 -12.90 -29.36
CA ALA A 520 -21.09 -14.11 -30.17
C ALA A 520 -22.36 -14.95 -30.29
N ARG A 521 -23.12 -15.08 -29.21
CA ARG A 521 -24.39 -15.81 -29.20
C ARG A 521 -25.49 -15.10 -29.98
N LEU A 522 -25.58 -13.78 -29.92
CA LEU A 522 -26.47 -12.99 -30.76
C LEU A 522 -26.10 -13.14 -32.24
N GLN A 523 -24.83 -12.99 -32.60
CA GLN A 523 -24.38 -13.12 -33.98
C GLN A 523 -24.73 -14.51 -34.55
N SER A 524 -24.44 -15.57 -33.79
CA SER A 524 -24.74 -16.94 -34.21
C SER A 524 -26.24 -17.20 -34.36
N ALA A 525 -27.08 -16.66 -33.47
CA ALA A 525 -28.52 -16.91 -33.50
C ALA A 525 -29.26 -16.05 -34.54
N LEU A 526 -28.78 -14.83 -34.77
CA LEU A 526 -29.47 -13.83 -35.61
C LEU A 526 -28.95 -13.80 -37.05
N GLY A 527 -27.75 -14.34 -37.31
CA GLY A 527 -27.09 -14.23 -38.62
C GLY A 527 -26.76 -12.77 -38.99
N ARG A 528 -26.64 -11.88 -38.00
CA ARG A 528 -26.33 -10.46 -38.17
C ARG A 528 -25.09 -10.09 -37.36
N PRO A 529 -24.29 -9.10 -37.78
CA PRO A 529 -23.12 -8.72 -37.01
C PRO A 529 -23.52 -8.23 -35.62
N ALA A 530 -22.87 -8.81 -34.61
CA ALA A 530 -22.96 -8.33 -33.25
C ALA A 530 -21.54 -8.10 -32.70
N PHE A 531 -21.40 -7.18 -31.74
CA PHE A 531 -20.09 -6.90 -31.16
C PHE A 531 -20.16 -6.38 -29.72
N PRO A 532 -19.15 -6.67 -28.90
CA PRO A 532 -19.11 -6.19 -27.54
C PRO A 532 -18.56 -4.76 -27.48
N HIS A 533 -18.96 -4.05 -26.43
CA HIS A 533 -18.16 -2.96 -25.91
C HIS A 533 -16.96 -3.55 -25.17
N LYS A 534 -15.86 -2.81 -25.06
CA LYS A 534 -14.75 -3.21 -24.21
C LYS A 534 -14.23 -2.04 -23.39
N SER A 535 -14.28 -2.22 -22.07
CA SER A 535 -13.89 -1.22 -21.08
C SER A 535 -12.43 -1.40 -20.62
N VAL A 536 -11.68 -0.30 -20.56
CA VAL A 536 -10.27 -0.31 -20.09
C VAL A 536 -10.15 -0.30 -18.58
N VAL A 537 -11.16 0.22 -17.86
CA VAL A 537 -11.12 0.33 -16.38
C VAL A 537 -11.57 -0.95 -15.68
N GLN A 538 -12.11 -1.91 -16.44
CA GLN A 538 -12.66 -3.18 -15.94
C GLN A 538 -11.81 -4.40 -16.30
N ALA A 539 -10.80 -4.26 -17.17
CA ALA A 539 -9.96 -5.35 -17.64
C ALA A 539 -8.49 -4.90 -17.71
N ASN A 540 -7.58 -5.69 -17.12
CA ASN A 540 -6.14 -5.45 -17.22
C ASN A 540 -5.61 -5.71 -18.63
N LEU A 541 -4.37 -5.34 -18.89
CA LEU A 541 -3.78 -5.41 -20.23
C LEU A 541 -3.82 -6.84 -20.81
N LEU A 542 -3.57 -7.85 -19.98
CA LEU A 542 -3.64 -9.26 -20.37
C LEU A 542 -5.06 -9.65 -20.80
N GLN A 543 -6.06 -9.26 -20.02
CA GLN A 543 -7.45 -9.53 -20.32
C GLN A 543 -7.93 -8.77 -21.57
N LEU A 544 -7.47 -7.54 -21.79
CA LEU A 544 -7.79 -6.78 -23.01
C LEU A 544 -7.22 -7.46 -24.25
N HIS A 545 -5.94 -7.85 -24.24
CA HIS A 545 -5.32 -8.59 -25.34
C HIS A 545 -6.05 -9.89 -25.65
N SER A 546 -6.21 -10.76 -24.66
CA SER A 546 -6.88 -12.05 -24.83
C SER A 546 -8.34 -11.92 -25.26
N SER A 547 -9.08 -10.92 -24.75
CA SER A 547 -10.48 -10.70 -25.15
C SER A 547 -10.58 -10.22 -26.60
N LEU A 548 -9.68 -9.35 -27.08
CA LEU A 548 -9.70 -8.87 -28.46
C LEU A 548 -9.36 -9.99 -29.46
N ILE A 549 -8.39 -10.83 -29.13
CA ILE A 549 -8.07 -12.05 -29.90
C ILE A 549 -9.28 -13.00 -29.87
N GLY A 550 -9.85 -13.25 -28.69
CA GLY A 550 -11.03 -14.09 -28.54
C GLY A 550 -12.26 -13.58 -29.30
N CYS A 551 -12.44 -12.27 -29.42
CA CYS A 551 -13.51 -11.70 -30.25
C CYS A 551 -13.34 -12.14 -31.72
N TRP A 552 -12.11 -12.03 -32.24
CA TRP A 552 -11.80 -12.43 -33.60
C TRP A 552 -12.01 -13.92 -33.83
N ASP A 553 -11.53 -14.76 -32.90
CA ASP A 553 -11.66 -16.23 -32.95
C ASP A 553 -13.13 -16.69 -32.89
N LEU A 554 -13.99 -15.95 -32.17
CA LEU A 554 -15.43 -16.19 -32.11
C LEU A 554 -16.19 -15.71 -33.35
N GLY A 555 -15.49 -15.21 -34.37
CA GLY A 555 -16.11 -14.70 -35.59
C GLY A 555 -16.65 -13.27 -35.46
N LEU A 556 -16.43 -12.58 -34.34
CA LEU A 556 -16.81 -11.18 -34.19
C LEU A 556 -15.87 -10.32 -35.03
N ARG A 557 -16.44 -9.31 -35.70
CA ARG A 557 -15.70 -8.47 -36.66
C ARG A 557 -15.69 -6.99 -36.28
N ALA A 558 -16.26 -6.62 -35.14
CA ALA A 558 -16.18 -5.28 -34.59
C ALA A 558 -16.06 -5.30 -33.07
N VAL A 559 -15.67 -4.16 -32.50
CA VAL A 559 -15.64 -3.92 -31.05
C VAL A 559 -15.84 -2.43 -30.80
N LEU A 560 -16.62 -2.06 -29.78
CA LEU A 560 -16.74 -0.65 -29.35
C LEU A 560 -15.76 -0.37 -28.21
N ALA A 561 -14.72 0.42 -28.48
CA ALA A 561 -13.75 0.82 -27.45
C ALA A 561 -14.35 1.91 -26.54
N VAL A 562 -14.43 1.62 -25.25
CA VAL A 562 -14.93 2.55 -24.24
C VAL A 562 -13.95 2.69 -23.08
N THR A 563 -13.88 3.88 -22.47
CA THR A 563 -13.12 4.04 -21.22
C THR A 563 -13.82 3.23 -20.11
N GLY A 564 -15.15 3.26 -20.11
CA GLY A 564 -16.00 2.54 -19.15
C GLY A 564 -16.15 3.27 -17.81
N ASP A 565 -17.04 2.72 -16.99
CA ASP A 565 -17.38 3.28 -15.69
C ASP A 565 -16.46 2.73 -14.60
N PRO A 566 -15.89 3.59 -13.73
CA PRO A 566 -15.01 3.14 -12.67
C PRO A 566 -15.80 2.27 -11.66
N PRO A 567 -15.15 1.24 -11.06
CA PRO A 567 -15.82 0.34 -10.12
C PRO A 567 -16.52 1.04 -8.94
N SER A 568 -16.08 2.25 -8.58
CA SER A 568 -16.67 3.07 -7.52
C SER A 568 -18.13 3.47 -7.77
N LEU A 569 -18.60 3.46 -9.03
CA LEU A 569 -20.01 3.73 -9.36
C LEU A 569 -20.90 2.49 -9.21
N GLY A 570 -20.29 1.32 -9.14
CA GLY A 570 -20.98 0.03 -9.19
C GLY A 570 -21.30 -0.55 -7.82
N HIS A 571 -22.11 -1.61 -7.82
CA HIS A 571 -22.49 -2.34 -6.60
C HIS A 571 -21.33 -3.10 -5.92
N LEU A 572 -20.17 -3.19 -6.56
CA LEU A 572 -18.95 -3.81 -6.04
C LEU A 572 -17.85 -2.80 -5.67
N ALA A 573 -18.19 -1.51 -5.49
CA ALA A 573 -17.24 -0.42 -5.24
C ALA A 573 -16.22 -0.68 -4.12
N GLY A 574 -16.60 -1.39 -3.06
CA GLY A 574 -15.71 -1.73 -1.94
C GLY A 574 -14.80 -2.94 -2.16
N MET A 575 -14.99 -3.69 -3.26
CA MET A 575 -14.30 -4.96 -3.53
C MET A 575 -13.51 -4.92 -4.84
N ALA A 576 -14.09 -4.34 -5.89
CA ALA A 576 -13.47 -4.25 -7.20
C ALA A 576 -12.47 -3.09 -7.26
N ARG A 577 -11.30 -3.33 -7.87
CA ARG A 577 -10.23 -2.33 -8.00
C ARG A 577 -10.26 -1.70 -9.39
N LEU A 578 -9.99 -0.40 -9.45
CA LEU A 578 -9.81 0.32 -10.71
C LEU A 578 -8.58 -0.23 -11.44
N VAL A 579 -8.77 -0.68 -12.68
CA VAL A 579 -7.67 -1.04 -13.57
C VAL A 579 -7.18 0.21 -14.30
N THR A 580 -5.85 0.36 -14.40
CA THR A 580 -5.22 1.59 -14.94
C THR A 580 -4.13 1.31 -15.96
N ASP A 581 -4.05 0.08 -16.48
CA ASP A 581 -3.03 -0.34 -17.43
C ASP A 581 -3.14 0.45 -18.74
N ILE A 582 -4.37 0.67 -19.20
CA ILE A 582 -4.75 1.53 -20.32
C ILE A 582 -5.68 2.62 -19.79
N LYS A 583 -5.40 3.89 -20.09
CA LYS A 583 -6.05 5.04 -19.43
C LYS A 583 -7.35 5.49 -20.10
N SER A 584 -7.54 5.18 -21.37
CA SER A 584 -8.68 5.70 -22.13
C SER A 584 -9.03 4.81 -23.32
N SER A 585 -10.24 5.01 -23.86
CA SER A 585 -10.64 4.38 -25.13
C SER A 585 -9.70 4.72 -26.29
N VAL A 586 -8.99 5.87 -26.27
CA VAL A 586 -8.02 6.24 -27.31
C VAL A 586 -6.84 5.27 -27.34
N GLU A 587 -6.34 4.89 -26.17
CA GLU A 587 -5.24 3.93 -26.06
C GLU A 587 -5.71 2.50 -26.41
N LEU A 588 -6.95 2.14 -26.09
CA LEU A 588 -7.55 0.87 -26.53
C LEU A 588 -7.70 0.80 -28.06
N LEU A 589 -8.10 1.89 -28.72
CA LEU A 589 -8.14 1.96 -30.18
C LEU A 589 -6.75 1.75 -30.80
N ARG A 590 -5.69 2.33 -30.20
CA ARG A 590 -4.31 2.09 -30.62
C ARG A 590 -3.90 0.62 -30.45
N LEU A 591 -4.31 -0.01 -29.35
CA LEU A 591 -4.08 -1.44 -29.14
C LEU A 591 -4.77 -2.28 -30.22
N ILE A 592 -6.04 -2.01 -30.52
CA ILE A 592 -6.78 -2.71 -31.60
C ILE A 592 -6.05 -2.54 -32.94
N ARG A 593 -5.53 -1.34 -33.22
CA ARG A 593 -4.76 -1.07 -34.44
C ARG A 593 -3.42 -1.83 -34.48
N GLU A 594 -2.68 -1.90 -33.38
CA GLU A 594 -1.44 -2.68 -33.34
C GLU A 594 -1.70 -4.17 -33.52
N LEU A 595 -2.75 -4.71 -32.88
CA LEU A 595 -3.14 -6.10 -33.04
C LEU A 595 -3.48 -6.42 -34.50
N ARG A 596 -4.20 -5.53 -35.19
CA ARG A 596 -4.46 -5.64 -36.63
C ARG A 596 -3.17 -5.65 -37.45
N ASN A 597 -2.19 -4.84 -37.05
CA ASN A 597 -0.86 -4.79 -37.68
C ASN A 597 0.02 -5.99 -37.32
N GLY A 598 -0.52 -6.98 -36.63
CA GLY A 598 0.19 -8.20 -36.25
C GLY A 598 1.13 -8.04 -35.08
N ARG A 599 0.91 -7.05 -34.21
CA ARG A 599 1.74 -6.82 -33.04
C ARG A 599 0.94 -6.65 -31.77
N MET A 600 1.45 -7.19 -30.69
CA MET A 600 1.00 -6.83 -29.35
C MET A 600 1.54 -5.44 -28.96
N ILE A 601 1.06 -4.87 -27.84
CA ILE A 601 1.51 -3.54 -27.39
C ILE A 601 2.99 -3.53 -27.00
N ASN A 602 3.53 -4.70 -26.65
CA ASN A 602 4.94 -4.96 -26.43
C ASN A 602 5.67 -5.37 -27.72
N GLY A 603 5.14 -5.06 -28.91
CA GLY A 603 5.84 -5.26 -30.18
C GLY A 603 6.09 -6.72 -30.58
N GLU A 604 5.76 -7.69 -29.73
CA GLU A 604 5.80 -9.11 -30.09
C GLU A 604 4.78 -9.40 -31.19
N GLU A 605 5.16 -10.26 -32.13
CA GLU A 605 4.30 -10.61 -33.25
C GLU A 605 3.19 -11.57 -32.82
N ILE A 606 2.05 -11.51 -33.50
CA ILE A 606 0.95 -12.45 -33.35
C ILE A 606 0.79 -13.26 -34.65
N GLY A 607 0.62 -14.58 -34.51
CA GLY A 607 0.50 -15.47 -35.66
C GLY A 607 -0.79 -15.29 -36.46
N ASP A 608 -1.92 -15.01 -35.80
CA ASP A 608 -3.20 -14.67 -36.44
C ASP A 608 -3.69 -13.28 -35.97
N PRO A 609 -3.20 -12.19 -36.60
CA PRO A 609 -3.59 -10.82 -36.25
C PRO A 609 -5.11 -10.58 -36.34
N PRO A 610 -5.82 -10.12 -35.30
CA PRO A 610 -7.26 -9.87 -35.38
C PRO A 610 -7.56 -8.59 -36.18
N ASP A 611 -8.36 -8.70 -37.24
CA ASP A 611 -8.82 -7.54 -38.02
C ASP A 611 -10.20 -7.05 -37.55
N LEU A 612 -10.30 -6.49 -36.34
CA LEU A 612 -11.56 -5.94 -35.80
C LEU A 612 -11.85 -4.53 -36.33
N CYS A 613 -13.07 -4.25 -36.77
CA CYS A 613 -13.55 -2.90 -37.07
C CYS A 613 -13.77 -2.14 -35.76
N ALA A 614 -13.01 -1.07 -35.54
CA ALA A 614 -12.93 -0.42 -34.23
C ALA A 614 -13.94 0.73 -34.12
N GLY A 615 -14.90 0.61 -33.20
CA GLY A 615 -15.86 1.66 -32.88
C GLY A 615 -15.47 2.46 -31.65
N CYS A 616 -16.06 3.64 -31.48
CA CYS A 616 -15.92 4.41 -30.25
C CYS A 616 -17.20 5.14 -29.82
N ALA A 617 -17.28 5.52 -28.55
CA ALA A 617 -18.37 6.38 -28.07
C ALA A 617 -18.02 7.88 -28.17
N VAL A 618 -18.98 8.74 -28.50
CA VAL A 618 -18.87 10.20 -28.42
C VAL A 618 -19.93 10.78 -27.49
N GLY A 619 -19.53 11.72 -26.62
CA GLY A 619 -20.45 12.43 -25.73
C GLY A 619 -21.30 13.46 -26.46
N GLN A 620 -21.91 14.36 -25.68
CA GLN A 620 -22.57 15.55 -26.22
C GLN A 620 -21.61 16.36 -27.12
N PRO A 621 -22.06 16.85 -28.28
CA PRO A 621 -21.21 17.46 -29.33
C PRO A 621 -20.75 18.88 -28.95
N THR A 622 -20.00 18.97 -27.86
CA THR A 622 -19.29 20.17 -27.43
C THR A 622 -17.92 20.23 -28.13
N PRO A 623 -17.32 21.42 -28.29
CA PRO A 623 -16.00 21.56 -28.91
C PRO A 623 -14.93 20.65 -28.29
N GLN A 624 -14.97 20.47 -26.96
CA GLN A 624 -14.05 19.60 -26.24
C GLN A 624 -14.27 18.11 -26.57
N GLN A 625 -15.52 17.65 -26.61
CA GLN A 625 -15.83 16.26 -26.96
C GLN A 625 -15.50 15.95 -28.42
N LEU A 626 -15.73 16.88 -29.33
CA LEU A 626 -15.36 16.75 -30.75
C LEU A 626 -13.84 16.71 -30.92
N SER A 627 -13.08 17.53 -30.19
CA SER A 627 -11.61 17.42 -30.13
C SER A 627 -11.16 16.04 -29.65
N TRP A 628 -11.84 15.48 -28.65
CA TRP A 628 -11.53 14.14 -28.16
C TRP A 628 -11.90 13.05 -29.16
N LEU A 629 -12.99 13.22 -29.91
CA LEU A 629 -13.37 12.32 -31.00
C LEU A 629 -12.32 12.32 -32.12
N LYS A 630 -11.78 13.47 -32.51
CA LYS A 630 -10.68 13.55 -33.50
C LYS A 630 -9.48 12.69 -33.08
N LYS A 631 -9.09 12.74 -31.80
CA LYS A 631 -8.02 11.87 -31.27
C LYS A 631 -8.36 10.37 -31.34
N LYS A 632 -9.64 10.00 -31.21
CA LYS A 632 -10.09 8.61 -31.39
C LYS A 632 -10.03 8.18 -32.84
N VAL A 633 -10.39 9.06 -33.78
CA VAL A 633 -10.24 8.82 -35.23
C VAL A 633 -8.77 8.60 -35.58
N GLU A 634 -7.87 9.48 -35.13
CA GLU A 634 -6.41 9.34 -35.33
C GLU A 634 -5.84 8.05 -34.71
N ALA A 635 -6.45 7.55 -33.64
CA ALA A 635 -6.09 6.28 -33.01
C ALA A 635 -6.60 5.05 -33.77
N GLY A 636 -7.50 5.22 -34.74
CA GLY A 636 -8.01 4.15 -35.60
C GLY A 636 -9.50 3.83 -35.44
N ALA A 637 -10.31 4.72 -34.86
CA ALA A 637 -11.77 4.55 -34.87
C ALA A 637 -12.34 4.66 -36.30
N GLU A 638 -13.27 3.76 -36.63
CA GLU A 638 -13.89 3.62 -37.97
C GLU A 638 -15.40 3.93 -37.94
N PHE A 639 -16.04 3.79 -36.79
CA PHE A 639 -17.38 4.29 -36.53
C PHE A 639 -17.53 4.86 -35.12
N ALA A 640 -18.58 5.64 -34.89
CA ALA A 640 -18.91 6.15 -33.57
C ALA A 640 -20.40 6.10 -33.24
N PHE A 641 -20.68 5.77 -31.97
CA PHE A 641 -21.99 5.88 -31.36
C PHE A 641 -22.02 7.09 -30.43
N SER A 642 -23.00 7.96 -30.61
CA SER A 642 -23.19 9.09 -29.69
C SER A 642 -23.99 8.69 -28.45
N GLN A 643 -23.79 9.45 -27.37
CA GLN A 643 -24.72 9.44 -26.24
C GLN A 643 -26.15 9.81 -26.71
N PRO A 644 -27.20 9.41 -25.97
CA PRO A 644 -28.57 9.75 -26.30
C PRO A 644 -28.77 11.22 -26.64
N ILE A 645 -29.42 11.46 -27.78
CA ILE A 645 -29.84 12.76 -28.28
C ILE A 645 -31.36 12.86 -28.08
N PHE A 646 -31.83 14.03 -27.63
CA PHE A 646 -33.24 14.28 -27.31
C PHE A 646 -33.84 15.46 -28.10
N ASP A 647 -33.04 16.12 -28.93
CA ASP A 647 -33.43 17.27 -29.75
C ASP A 647 -32.61 17.30 -31.05
N VAL A 648 -33.19 17.89 -32.10
CA VAL A 648 -32.60 17.94 -33.44
C VAL A 648 -31.36 18.83 -33.48
N ASP A 649 -31.33 19.94 -32.72
CA ASP A 649 -30.19 20.86 -32.70
C ASP A 649 -28.91 20.16 -32.25
N THR A 650 -29.02 19.27 -31.27
CA THR A 650 -27.91 18.44 -30.80
C THR A 650 -27.45 17.45 -31.88
N PHE A 651 -28.37 16.87 -32.66
CA PHE A 651 -28.00 16.06 -33.81
C PHE A 651 -27.27 16.87 -34.89
N LEU A 652 -27.77 18.06 -35.24
CA LEU A 652 -27.13 18.93 -36.24
C LEU A 652 -25.71 19.31 -35.81
N ARG A 653 -25.51 19.68 -34.55
CA ARG A 653 -24.17 19.93 -34.00
C ARG A 653 -23.24 18.72 -34.07
N LEU A 654 -23.76 17.52 -33.82
CA LEU A 654 -22.98 16.28 -33.96
C LEU A 654 -22.61 16.04 -35.43
N LYS A 655 -23.56 16.19 -36.35
CA LYS A 655 -23.36 16.04 -37.78
C LYS A 655 -22.29 17.00 -38.29
N ASP A 656 -22.46 18.30 -38.03
CA ASP A 656 -21.50 19.33 -38.46
C ASP A 656 -20.13 19.15 -37.81
N GLY A 657 -20.11 18.77 -36.52
CA GLY A 657 -18.86 18.54 -35.78
C GLY A 657 -18.08 17.30 -36.20
N THR A 658 -18.71 16.39 -36.94
CA THR A 658 -18.10 15.13 -37.41
C THR A 658 -17.91 15.07 -38.93
N ASP A 659 -18.36 16.11 -39.64
CA ASP A 659 -18.15 16.23 -41.06
C ASP A 659 -16.65 16.22 -41.42
N GLY A 660 -16.32 15.55 -42.52
CA GLY A 660 -14.94 15.39 -42.99
C GLY A 660 -14.03 14.48 -42.15
N LEU A 661 -14.50 13.86 -41.06
CA LEU A 661 -13.66 12.95 -40.24
C LEU A 661 -13.44 11.55 -40.84
N GLY A 662 -14.11 11.21 -41.94
CA GLY A 662 -14.02 9.87 -42.54
C GLY A 662 -14.56 8.75 -41.66
N LEU A 663 -15.43 9.09 -40.70
CA LEU A 663 -15.97 8.21 -39.66
C LEU A 663 -17.48 8.05 -39.85
N ARG A 664 -18.00 6.82 -39.79
CA ARG A 664 -19.47 6.61 -39.76
C ARG A 664 -20.02 6.93 -38.37
N VAL A 665 -20.93 7.90 -38.27
CA VAL A 665 -21.50 8.33 -36.98
C VAL A 665 -22.97 7.92 -36.89
N PHE A 666 -23.34 7.30 -35.77
CA PHE A 666 -24.72 6.96 -35.45
C PHE A 666 -25.22 7.85 -34.31
N PRO A 667 -26.18 8.76 -34.57
CA PRO A 667 -26.92 9.44 -33.52
C PRO A 667 -27.62 8.43 -32.60
N GLY A 668 -27.39 8.58 -31.30
CA GLY A 668 -27.97 7.77 -30.24
C GLY A 668 -29.40 8.21 -29.96
N LEU A 669 -30.34 7.28 -29.97
CA LEU A 669 -31.74 7.50 -29.70
C LEU A 669 -32.17 6.61 -28.53
N MET A 670 -32.66 7.23 -27.46
CA MET A 670 -33.16 6.52 -26.28
C MET A 670 -34.57 7.02 -25.92
N PRO A 671 -35.61 6.18 -26.01
CA PRO A 671 -36.96 6.57 -25.60
C PRO A 671 -37.03 6.77 -24.07
N LEU A 672 -37.62 7.88 -23.65
CA LEU A 672 -37.84 8.22 -22.25
C LEU A 672 -39.14 7.60 -21.75
N THR A 673 -39.10 6.69 -20.77
CA THR A 673 -40.31 5.92 -20.39
C THR A 673 -41.15 6.53 -19.27
N SER A 674 -40.70 7.63 -18.65
CA SER A 674 -41.42 8.29 -17.56
C SER A 674 -40.91 9.71 -17.29
N ARG A 675 -41.77 10.54 -16.69
CA ARG A 675 -41.42 11.89 -16.20
C ARG A 675 -40.22 11.85 -15.25
N ARG A 676 -40.28 10.97 -14.25
CA ARG A 676 -39.20 10.81 -13.25
C ARG A 676 -37.87 10.40 -13.91
N GLY A 677 -37.92 9.56 -14.94
CA GLY A 677 -36.75 9.20 -15.72
C GLY A 677 -36.16 10.40 -16.47
N ALA A 678 -37.01 11.19 -17.12
CA ALA A 678 -36.62 12.40 -17.83
C ALA A 678 -35.99 13.45 -16.89
N GLU A 679 -36.65 13.77 -15.76
CA GLU A 679 -36.14 14.68 -14.73
C GLU A 679 -34.78 14.20 -14.16
N SER A 680 -34.65 12.89 -13.92
CA SER A 680 -33.40 12.30 -13.43
C SER A 680 -32.24 12.45 -14.43
N LEU A 681 -32.51 12.39 -15.73
CA LEU A 681 -31.48 12.59 -16.76
C LEU A 681 -31.20 14.09 -17.00
N ALA A 682 -32.21 14.96 -16.88
CA ALA A 682 -32.03 16.41 -16.95
C ALA A 682 -31.14 16.95 -15.81
N SER A 683 -31.33 16.42 -14.58
CA SER A 683 -30.51 16.78 -13.41
C SER A 683 -29.06 16.30 -13.45
N GLY A 684 -28.64 15.56 -14.49
CA GLY A 684 -27.26 15.11 -14.67
C GLY A 684 -26.88 13.90 -13.82
N ARG A 685 -27.85 13.09 -13.35
CA ARG A 685 -27.59 11.87 -12.57
C ARG A 685 -26.75 10.84 -13.33
N VAL A 686 -26.90 10.79 -14.66
CA VAL A 686 -26.05 9.99 -15.55
C VAL A 686 -25.01 10.91 -16.16
N PRO A 687 -23.71 10.73 -15.85
CA PRO A 687 -22.66 11.58 -16.40
C PRO A 687 -22.68 11.62 -17.93
N GLY A 688 -22.75 12.82 -18.50
CA GLY A 688 -22.69 13.02 -19.96
C GLY A 688 -24.01 12.86 -20.72
N VAL A 689 -25.11 12.50 -20.05
CA VAL A 689 -26.46 12.49 -20.64
C VAL A 689 -27.26 13.64 -20.03
N ARG A 690 -27.86 14.49 -20.89
CA ARG A 690 -28.70 15.60 -20.44
C ARG A 690 -29.93 15.70 -21.32
N VAL A 691 -31.10 15.63 -20.71
CA VAL A 691 -32.40 15.86 -21.37
C VAL A 691 -32.71 17.36 -21.32
N PRO A 692 -33.09 18.02 -22.43
CA PRO A 692 -33.53 19.41 -22.41
C PRO A 692 -34.77 19.61 -21.55
N GLU A 693 -34.85 20.73 -20.82
CA GLU A 693 -35.99 21.04 -19.94
C GLU A 693 -37.32 21.08 -20.72
N GLN A 694 -37.30 21.52 -21.98
CA GLN A 694 -38.46 21.51 -22.87
C GLN A 694 -39.02 20.11 -23.13
N VAL A 695 -38.18 19.09 -23.13
CA VAL A 695 -38.61 17.68 -23.26
C VAL A 695 -39.22 17.22 -21.94
N VAL A 696 -38.61 17.57 -20.81
CA VAL A 696 -39.14 17.24 -19.46
C VAL A 696 -40.52 17.85 -19.24
N GLU A 697 -40.74 19.10 -19.67
CA GLU A 697 -42.01 19.81 -19.49
C GLU A 697 -43.17 19.10 -20.19
N GLN A 698 -42.93 18.46 -21.34
CA GLN A 698 -43.98 17.73 -22.07
C GLN A 698 -44.53 16.55 -21.27
N PHE A 699 -43.70 15.91 -20.44
CA PHE A 699 -44.15 14.84 -19.55
C PHE A 699 -45.04 15.33 -18.41
N ARG A 700 -45.03 16.64 -18.08
CA ARG A 700 -45.89 17.18 -17.01
C ARG A 700 -47.37 17.19 -17.37
N ARG A 701 -47.70 17.03 -18.66
CA ARG A 701 -49.09 16.99 -19.17
C ARG A 701 -49.81 15.66 -18.89
N TYR A 702 -49.08 14.62 -18.49
CA TYR A 702 -49.60 13.27 -18.34
C TYR A 702 -49.24 12.70 -16.95
N ASP A 703 -50.26 12.32 -16.18
CA ASP A 703 -50.04 11.67 -14.87
C ASP A 703 -49.91 10.15 -14.99
N ALA A 704 -50.67 9.54 -15.91
CA ALA A 704 -50.69 8.08 -16.05
C ALA A 704 -49.36 7.54 -16.62
N PRO A 705 -48.74 6.50 -16.01
CA PRO A 705 -47.49 5.93 -16.49
C PRO A 705 -47.54 5.41 -17.93
N ALA A 706 -48.69 4.87 -18.36
CA ALA A 706 -48.87 4.38 -19.73
C ALA A 706 -48.81 5.53 -20.75
N ASP A 707 -49.44 6.66 -20.46
CA ASP A 707 -49.46 7.83 -21.35
C ASP A 707 -48.08 8.51 -21.41
N GLN A 708 -47.38 8.60 -20.28
CA GLN A 708 -45.99 9.07 -20.25
C GLN A 708 -45.08 8.17 -21.11
N ARG A 709 -45.23 6.85 -20.98
CA ARG A 709 -44.43 5.89 -21.77
C ARG A 709 -44.74 5.99 -23.26
N LYS A 710 -46.01 6.15 -23.63
CA LYS A 710 -46.43 6.37 -25.01
C LYS A 710 -45.84 7.67 -25.57
N LEU A 711 -45.97 8.79 -24.84
CA LEU A 711 -45.39 10.08 -25.22
C LEU A 711 -43.90 9.95 -25.53
N GLY A 712 -43.13 9.28 -24.66
CA GLY A 712 -41.69 9.14 -24.86
C GLY A 712 -41.31 8.29 -26.08
N LEU A 713 -42.13 7.28 -26.43
CA LEU A 713 -41.96 6.53 -27.68
C LEU A 713 -42.29 7.39 -28.90
N ASP A 714 -43.36 8.19 -28.83
CA ASP A 714 -43.75 9.11 -29.91
C ASP A 714 -42.68 10.19 -30.14
N LEU A 715 -42.15 10.79 -29.07
CA LEU A 715 -41.03 11.73 -29.15
C LEU A 715 -39.77 11.11 -29.78
N ALA A 716 -39.48 9.84 -29.46
CA ALA A 716 -38.35 9.13 -30.06
C ALA A 716 -38.58 8.86 -31.56
N ARG A 717 -39.81 8.52 -31.97
CA ARG A 717 -40.19 8.35 -33.40
C ARG A 717 -40.01 9.64 -34.16
N ASP A 718 -40.56 10.74 -33.65
CA ASP A 718 -40.49 12.06 -34.28
C ASP A 718 -39.04 12.54 -34.41
N LEU A 719 -38.24 12.35 -33.35
CA LEU A 719 -36.83 12.73 -33.39
C LEU A 719 -36.05 11.88 -34.40
N ALA A 720 -36.31 10.57 -34.47
CA ALA A 720 -35.69 9.70 -35.45
C ALA A 720 -36.03 10.13 -36.89
N ALA A 721 -37.30 10.46 -37.15
CA ALA A 721 -37.73 10.92 -38.46
C ALA A 721 -37.00 12.20 -38.88
N ARG A 722 -36.93 13.19 -37.97
CA ARG A 722 -36.21 14.45 -38.22
C ARG A 722 -34.71 14.23 -38.46
N MET A 723 -34.06 13.39 -37.65
CA MET A 723 -32.64 13.03 -37.87
C MET A 723 -32.43 12.40 -39.26
N ILE A 724 -33.33 11.52 -39.69
CA ILE A 724 -33.27 10.87 -41.01
C ILE A 724 -33.46 11.92 -42.11
N GLU A 725 -34.44 12.80 -41.99
CA GLU A 725 -34.70 13.92 -42.93
C GLU A 725 -33.45 14.80 -43.07
N ASP A 726 -32.83 15.18 -41.95
CA ASP A 726 -31.65 16.04 -41.88
C ASP A 726 -30.31 15.33 -42.22
N GLY A 727 -30.39 14.07 -42.66
CA GLY A 727 -29.28 13.37 -43.31
C GLY A 727 -28.50 12.41 -42.41
N ALA A 728 -29.09 11.90 -41.33
CA ALA A 728 -28.52 10.77 -40.62
C ALA A 728 -28.36 9.58 -41.58
N SER A 729 -27.17 8.98 -41.57
CA SER A 729 -26.86 7.80 -42.37
C SER A 729 -27.13 6.49 -41.60
N GLY A 730 -27.38 6.59 -40.31
CA GLY A 730 -27.86 5.47 -39.49
C GLY A 730 -28.38 5.96 -38.15
N ILE A 731 -28.97 5.05 -37.37
CA ILE A 731 -29.47 5.33 -36.02
C ILE A 731 -28.91 4.26 -35.07
N TYR A 732 -28.48 4.71 -33.89
CA TYR A 732 -28.10 3.84 -32.78
C TYR A 732 -29.21 3.86 -31.72
N LEU A 733 -29.88 2.73 -31.51
CA LEU A 733 -30.98 2.61 -30.56
C LEU A 733 -30.48 2.06 -29.22
N ILE A 734 -30.70 2.83 -28.16
CA ILE A 734 -30.44 2.41 -26.78
C ILE A 734 -31.78 1.96 -26.18
N MET A 735 -31.86 0.69 -25.80
CA MET A 735 -33.12 0.09 -25.36
C MET A 735 -33.70 0.78 -24.10
N PRO A 736 -35.03 1.00 -24.05
CA PRO A 736 -35.68 1.47 -22.83
C PRO A 736 -35.57 0.45 -21.68
N PHE A 737 -35.69 0.97 -20.46
CA PHE A 737 -35.79 0.13 -19.27
C PHE A 737 -37.24 -0.37 -19.06
N GLY A 738 -37.37 -1.55 -18.46
CA GLY A 738 -38.64 -2.12 -17.99
C GLY A 738 -39.17 -3.26 -18.84
N ARG A 739 -40.38 -3.72 -18.51
CA ARG A 739 -41.09 -4.76 -19.26
C ARG A 739 -41.50 -4.21 -20.64
N GLY A 740 -41.51 -5.06 -21.67
CA GLY A 740 -41.90 -4.66 -23.03
C GLY A 740 -40.79 -3.98 -23.84
N CYS A 741 -39.56 -3.91 -23.31
CA CYS A 741 -38.49 -3.14 -23.95
C CYS A 741 -38.09 -3.69 -25.32
N TYR A 742 -38.19 -5.01 -25.55
CA TYR A 742 -37.87 -5.61 -26.84
C TYR A 742 -38.93 -5.28 -27.89
N GLU A 743 -40.21 -5.39 -27.53
CA GLU A 743 -41.35 -5.09 -28.40
C GLU A 743 -41.40 -3.62 -28.79
N GLU A 744 -41.13 -2.73 -27.84
CA GLU A 744 -41.05 -1.28 -28.08
C GLU A 744 -39.87 -0.92 -28.98
N THR A 745 -38.71 -1.54 -28.74
CA THR A 745 -37.53 -1.33 -29.59
C THR A 745 -37.78 -1.86 -31.00
N ALA A 746 -38.40 -3.04 -31.14
CA ALA A 746 -38.82 -3.57 -32.44
C ALA A 746 -39.78 -2.61 -33.17
N SER A 747 -40.76 -2.04 -32.47
CA SER A 747 -41.66 -1.02 -33.03
C SER A 747 -40.90 0.22 -33.52
N LEU A 748 -39.92 0.71 -32.76
CA LEU A 748 -39.07 1.84 -33.16
C LEU A 748 -38.21 1.50 -34.38
N VAL A 749 -37.61 0.31 -34.43
CA VAL A 749 -36.84 -0.16 -35.59
C VAL A 749 -37.72 -0.18 -36.84
N SER A 750 -38.93 -0.75 -36.78
CA SER A 750 -39.85 -0.79 -37.92
C SER A 750 -40.25 0.61 -38.39
N HIS A 751 -40.49 1.55 -37.45
CA HIS A 751 -40.77 2.94 -37.78
C HIS A 751 -39.58 3.60 -38.50
N ILE A 752 -38.38 3.50 -37.93
CA ILE A 752 -37.13 4.04 -38.52
C ILE A 752 -36.91 3.49 -39.92
N ARG A 753 -37.13 2.20 -40.14
CA ARG A 753 -37.03 1.58 -41.47
C ARG A 753 -38.02 2.15 -42.46
N LYS A 754 -39.28 2.28 -42.06
CA LYS A 754 -40.32 2.85 -42.91
C LYS A 754 -39.96 4.28 -43.35
N VAL A 755 -39.50 5.12 -42.42
CA VAL A 755 -39.10 6.50 -42.72
C VAL A 755 -37.87 6.53 -43.63
N ALA A 756 -36.82 5.75 -43.33
CA ALA A 756 -35.61 5.69 -44.15
C ALA A 756 -35.90 5.22 -45.59
N SER A 757 -36.75 4.20 -45.77
CA SER A 757 -37.15 3.71 -47.10
C SER A 757 -37.97 4.72 -47.90
N SER A 758 -38.81 5.52 -47.23
CA SER A 758 -39.59 6.57 -47.90
C SER A 758 -38.72 7.69 -48.49
N LYS A 759 -37.60 8.02 -47.84
CA LYS A 759 -36.63 9.01 -48.32
C LYS A 759 -35.89 8.56 -49.59
N THR A 760 -35.56 7.26 -49.67
CA THR A 760 -34.93 6.69 -50.87
C THR A 760 -35.87 6.62 -52.08
N ALA A 761 -37.19 6.69 -51.87
CA ALA A 761 -38.19 6.62 -52.93
C ALA A 761 -38.61 8.01 -53.48
N SER A 762 -38.25 9.11 -52.81
CA SER A 762 -38.48 10.46 -53.31
C SER A 762 -37.34 10.88 -54.24
N PRO A 763 -37.58 11.19 -55.52
CA PRO A 763 -36.52 11.67 -56.42
C PRO A 763 -35.96 12.98 -55.87
N ARG A 764 -34.62 13.08 -55.83
CA ARG A 764 -33.90 14.33 -55.55
C ARG A 764 -34.07 15.34 -56.69
#